data_AF-A0A6A7BJE2-F1
#
_entry.id   AF-A0A6A7BJE2-F1
#
_cell.length_a   1.000
_cell.length_b   1.000
_cell.length_c   1.000
_cell.angle_alpha   90.00
_cell.angle_beta   90.00
_cell.angle_gamma   90.00
#
_symmetry.space_group_name_H-M   'P 1'
#
loop_
_entity.id
_entity.type
_entity.pdbx_description
1 polymer ?
#
loop_
_entity_poly.entity_id
_entity_poly.type
_entity_poly.pdbx_seq_one_letter_code
_entity_poly.pdbx_strand_id
1 'polypeptide(L)'
;MGKWRYGVVLDAGSSGTRVHIYRWLNSDTARDKATDAQLHSLPVIETKKKWTKKIHPGISIFGEHPHDVGIEHLDDLLSHALKQIPAEDVPNTPLFLLATAGMRILPERQRKEVLKEVCDFTRKTTKFQLPDCDVHVQVIPGETEGLYGWIAANYLLGGFNQPKDHDHGKGHNTYGFLDMGGASAQIAFAPNATEAEKHANDLTLTRLRTIGGTALEYKVFVTTWLGFGVNQARERYVKALLDSSTSKEFPDPCLPAGLKMEITKDGKVIDADADDDTDDDEPKQKAAAKLVGTGKFSECLHQTYPLLEKEKECKDSPCLINGQHVPAIDFDVNHFVGVSEYWHTTHEIFEKGHKDKAYDFKTYQERVDEFCNQDWKSIESGIKKEKWGKKVDEEKAREVCFKASWIINMLHDGIGVPRVGIEDLKGSQNTTKAVLDNAKEKGFLDPFQAVNKIKDIEVSWTLGKMVLYASSEIPPPDDKALAVGFGSNVPGIPADFQYPGGTPLAYESDNDWHRLFVENPQRVPAFFIMIFMIIFIICLILGKERRSMVLKFLLSLLPKKQGKDPLHRRRRGFPLGKIFGRGGSALSNPTYERVDLEDGTAANDFELEETYLDSSDNELSDSSDGSKLGRTSGWATPQVQKEAASSGGAAYFGSGDVLTQGVGLGLGPQSAFNRAGLMARTESSERIRSRASSPKRGKGGLGKLDE
;
A
#
# COMPACT_ATOMS: atom_id res chain seq x y z
N MET A 1 3.96 -2.24 30.61
CA MET A 1 4.66 -1.71 29.40
C MET A 1 5.14 -0.29 29.66
N GLY A 2 5.88 0.33 28.72
CA GLY A 2 6.25 1.75 28.80
C GLY A 2 5.06 2.70 28.60
N LYS A 3 5.24 3.99 28.96
CA LYS A 3 4.23 5.06 28.77
C LYS A 3 3.86 5.27 27.30
N TRP A 4 4.84 5.13 26.43
CA TRP A 4 4.74 5.41 25.00
C TRP A 4 4.72 4.11 24.21
N ARG A 5 4.02 4.14 23.08
CA ARG A 5 4.17 3.20 21.97
C ARG A 5 4.89 3.94 20.85
N TYR A 6 5.66 3.21 20.05
CA TYR A 6 6.36 3.74 18.89
C TYR A 6 6.00 2.89 17.66
N GLY A 7 6.15 3.46 16.47
CA GLY A 7 6.00 2.73 15.20
C GLY A 7 6.97 3.29 14.16
N VAL A 8 7.54 2.41 13.35
CA VAL A 8 8.47 2.74 12.27
C VAL A 8 7.85 2.36 10.93
N VAL A 9 7.84 3.28 9.97
CA VAL A 9 7.41 3.00 8.59
C VAL A 9 8.52 3.43 7.64
N LEU A 10 8.95 2.51 6.76
CA LEU A 10 9.80 2.80 5.62
C LEU A 10 8.91 2.92 4.37
N ASP A 11 8.68 4.16 3.93
CA ASP A 11 8.10 4.50 2.62
C ASP A 11 9.15 4.17 1.56
N ALA A 12 8.95 3.06 0.85
CA ALA A 12 9.83 2.59 -0.21
C ALA A 12 9.26 2.99 -1.59
N GLY A 13 9.25 4.31 -1.83
CA GLY A 13 8.85 4.92 -3.10
C GLY A 13 9.88 4.76 -4.22
N SER A 14 9.47 5.09 -5.45
CA SER A 14 10.29 4.89 -6.66
C SER A 14 11.54 5.77 -6.73
N SER A 15 11.47 7.02 -6.28
CA SER A 15 12.60 7.97 -6.35
C SER A 15 13.58 7.87 -5.18
N GLY A 16 13.17 7.27 -4.06
CA GLY A 16 13.92 7.27 -2.81
C GLY A 16 13.14 6.62 -1.69
N THR A 17 13.82 6.20 -0.63
CA THR A 17 13.19 5.58 0.55
C THR A 17 13.25 6.52 1.76
N ARG A 18 12.14 6.65 2.49
CA ARG A 18 12.03 7.45 3.71
C ARG A 18 11.73 6.57 4.91
N VAL A 19 12.52 6.65 5.98
CA VAL A 19 12.09 6.17 7.29
C VAL A 19 11.34 7.28 8.02
N HIS A 20 10.17 6.94 8.57
CA HIS A 20 9.32 7.79 9.40
C HIS A 20 9.09 7.08 10.74
N ILE A 21 9.35 7.78 11.84
CA ILE A 21 9.10 7.27 13.20
C ILE A 21 7.99 8.08 13.85
N TYR A 22 7.05 7.36 14.45
CA TYR A 22 5.88 7.90 15.14
C TYR A 22 5.86 7.42 16.58
N ARG A 23 5.16 8.15 17.46
CA ARG A 23 4.78 7.68 18.79
C ARG A 23 3.37 8.07 19.16
N TRP A 24 2.77 7.32 20.06
CA TRP A 24 1.49 7.61 20.71
C TRP A 24 1.55 7.17 22.18
N LEU A 25 0.60 7.61 23.00
CA LEU A 25 0.46 7.06 24.35
C LEU A 25 -0.06 5.62 24.27
N ASN A 26 0.41 4.75 25.16
CA ASN A 26 -0.21 3.43 25.36
C ASN A 26 -1.71 3.58 25.68
N SER A 27 -2.54 2.68 25.17
CA SER A 27 -4.02 2.77 25.17
C SER A 27 -4.63 3.06 26.54
N ASP A 28 -4.25 2.32 27.58
CA ASP A 28 -4.71 2.57 28.94
C ASP A 28 -4.26 3.95 29.44
N THR A 29 -2.98 4.28 29.25
CA THR A 29 -2.42 5.60 29.63
C THR A 29 -3.03 6.77 28.85
N ALA A 30 -3.54 6.53 27.64
CA ALA A 30 -4.25 7.52 26.82
C ALA A 30 -5.66 7.75 27.37
N ARG A 31 -6.40 6.67 27.65
CA ARG A 31 -7.75 6.71 28.22
C ARG A 31 -7.78 7.35 29.61
N ASP A 32 -6.85 6.98 30.49
CA ASP A 32 -6.71 7.52 31.85
C ASP A 32 -6.38 9.02 31.92
N LYS A 33 -6.02 9.64 30.78
CA LYS A 33 -5.60 11.05 30.67
C LYS A 33 -6.41 11.85 29.66
N ALA A 34 -7.37 11.21 29.00
CA ALA A 34 -8.28 11.87 28.08
C ALA A 34 -9.32 12.68 28.86
N THR A 35 -9.61 13.89 28.41
CA THR A 35 -10.88 14.55 28.72
C THR A 35 -12.03 13.84 27.98
N ASP A 36 -13.28 14.11 28.38
CA ASP A 36 -14.47 13.53 27.72
C ASP A 36 -14.45 13.76 26.19
N ALA A 37 -14.03 14.95 25.75
CA ALA A 37 -13.86 15.28 24.33
C ALA A 37 -12.77 14.45 23.65
N GLN A 38 -11.69 14.11 24.34
CA GLN A 38 -10.59 13.29 23.81
C GLN A 38 -10.97 11.80 23.73
N LEU A 39 -11.86 11.29 24.60
CA LEU A 39 -12.39 9.93 24.48
C LEU A 39 -13.14 9.71 23.15
N HIS A 40 -13.73 10.76 22.59
CA HIS A 40 -14.36 10.76 21.27
C HIS A 40 -13.39 11.01 20.09
N SER A 41 -12.09 11.16 20.35
CA SER A 41 -11.06 11.38 19.31
C SER A 41 -10.18 10.15 19.06
N LEU A 42 -9.56 10.09 17.88
CA LEU A 42 -8.54 9.09 17.55
C LEU A 42 -7.24 9.28 18.36
N PRO A 43 -6.42 8.21 18.54
CA PRO A 43 -5.15 8.30 19.28
C PRO A 43 -4.21 9.38 18.72
N VAL A 44 -3.67 10.22 19.61
CA VAL A 44 -2.79 11.33 19.22
C VAL A 44 -1.40 10.80 18.84
N ILE A 45 -1.12 10.79 17.55
CA ILE A 45 0.17 10.42 16.96
C ILE A 45 1.08 11.66 16.90
N GLU A 46 2.28 11.57 17.48
CA GLU A 46 3.36 12.55 17.34
C GLU A 46 4.43 12.08 16.33
N THR A 47 4.96 12.99 15.52
CA THR A 47 6.24 12.82 14.78
C THR A 47 7.07 14.11 14.77
N LYS A 48 8.33 14.06 14.33
CA LYS A 48 9.32 15.17 14.42
C LYS A 48 10.29 15.13 13.25
N LYS A 49 10.77 16.29 12.77
CA LYS A 49 11.76 16.37 11.65
C LYS A 49 13.05 15.55 11.89
N LYS A 50 13.45 15.32 13.15
CA LYS A 50 14.62 14.49 13.50
C LYS A 50 14.34 12.98 13.59
N TRP A 51 13.11 12.56 13.26
CA TRP A 51 12.60 11.20 13.24
C TRP A 51 12.21 10.77 11.81
N THR A 52 12.58 11.58 10.84
CA THR A 52 12.36 11.36 9.40
C THR A 52 13.70 11.46 8.71
N LYS A 53 14.10 10.43 7.95
CA LYS A 53 15.28 10.48 7.08
C LYS A 53 14.94 9.89 5.72
N LYS A 54 15.31 10.61 4.65
CA LYS A 54 15.24 10.13 3.27
C LYS A 54 16.63 9.79 2.75
N ILE A 55 16.71 8.76 1.94
CA ILE A 55 17.84 8.46 1.05
C ILE A 55 17.33 8.22 -0.38
N HIS A 56 18.24 8.22 -1.34
CA HIS A 56 18.03 8.04 -2.77
C HIS A 56 19.12 7.09 -3.30
N PRO A 57 18.87 6.28 -4.34
CA PRO A 57 17.62 6.09 -5.11
C PRO A 57 16.54 5.29 -4.34
N GLY A 58 15.48 4.81 -5.01
CA GLY A 58 14.45 3.93 -4.41
C GLY A 58 14.81 2.44 -4.53
N ILE A 59 14.29 1.58 -3.63
CA ILE A 59 14.69 0.14 -3.57
C ILE A 59 14.47 -0.65 -4.87
N SER A 60 13.66 -0.14 -5.80
CA SER A 60 13.42 -0.77 -7.09
C SER A 60 14.64 -0.84 -8.01
N ILE A 61 15.73 -0.12 -7.71
CA ILE A 61 17.00 -0.30 -8.45
C ILE A 61 17.69 -1.65 -8.15
N PHE A 62 17.49 -2.22 -6.94
CA PHE A 62 18.09 -3.48 -6.53
C PHE A 62 17.38 -4.72 -7.13
N GLY A 63 16.53 -4.54 -8.14
CA GLY A 63 15.81 -5.62 -8.79
C GLY A 63 16.72 -6.68 -9.43
N GLU A 64 17.92 -6.30 -9.86
CA GLU A 64 18.91 -7.22 -10.45
C GLU A 64 19.99 -7.65 -9.43
N HIS A 65 20.13 -6.90 -8.34
CA HIS A 65 21.15 -7.08 -7.29
C HIS A 65 20.48 -7.03 -5.89
N PRO A 66 19.61 -8.01 -5.57
CA PRO A 66 18.72 -7.93 -4.41
C PRO A 66 19.42 -8.05 -3.05
N HIS A 67 20.64 -8.59 -3.00
CA HIS A 67 21.38 -8.78 -1.74
C HIS A 67 21.94 -7.46 -1.18
N ASP A 68 22.22 -6.49 -2.05
CA ASP A 68 22.97 -5.27 -1.68
C ASP A 68 22.06 -4.22 -1.03
N VAL A 69 20.74 -4.31 -1.25
CA VAL A 69 19.70 -3.45 -0.64
C VAL A 69 19.81 -3.37 0.89
N GLY A 70 20.31 -4.43 1.54
CA GLY A 70 20.52 -4.44 2.99
C GLY A 70 21.59 -3.44 3.43
N ILE A 71 22.81 -3.61 2.90
CA ILE A 71 24.00 -2.88 3.35
C ILE A 71 24.06 -1.49 2.74
N GLU A 72 23.80 -1.36 1.43
CA GLU A 72 23.98 -0.10 0.71
C GLU A 72 22.86 0.90 0.97
N HIS A 73 21.69 0.43 1.46
CA HIS A 73 20.48 1.24 1.49
C HIS A 73 19.71 1.15 2.82
N LEU A 74 19.38 -0.06 3.31
CA LEU A 74 18.58 -0.18 4.53
C LEU A 74 19.35 0.17 5.82
N ASP A 75 20.65 -0.13 5.92
CA ASP A 75 21.40 0.04 7.18
C ASP A 75 21.30 1.46 7.73
N ASP A 76 21.51 2.49 6.90
CA ASP A 76 21.47 3.89 7.33
C ASP A 76 20.08 4.34 7.83
N LEU A 77 19.01 3.79 7.23
CA LEU A 77 17.63 4.04 7.68
C LEU A 77 17.31 3.32 9.00
N LEU A 78 17.74 2.06 9.15
CA LEU A 78 17.53 1.26 10.36
C LEU A 78 18.38 1.78 11.52
N SER A 79 19.65 2.11 11.27
CA SER A 79 20.56 2.80 12.20
C SER A 79 20.04 4.18 12.62
N HIS A 80 19.40 4.93 11.72
CA HIS A 80 18.69 6.16 12.09
C HIS A 80 17.51 5.87 13.04
N ALA A 81 16.69 4.85 12.77
CA ALA A 81 15.56 4.49 13.63
C ALA A 81 15.98 4.05 15.04
N LEU A 82 16.96 3.14 15.12
CA LEU A 82 17.54 2.65 16.38
C LEU A 82 18.17 3.79 17.22
N LYS A 83 18.66 4.86 16.59
CA LYS A 83 19.22 6.04 17.28
C LYS A 83 18.16 6.99 17.87
N GLN A 84 16.89 6.88 17.49
CA GLN A 84 15.82 7.78 17.93
C GLN A 84 14.83 7.16 18.93
N ILE A 85 14.81 5.83 19.02
CA ILE A 85 13.88 5.03 19.85
C ILE A 85 14.66 4.46 21.05
N PRO A 86 14.10 4.47 22.27
CA PRO A 86 14.76 3.85 23.44
C PRO A 86 15.03 2.35 23.21
N ALA A 87 16.19 1.86 23.63
CA ALA A 87 16.62 0.47 23.37
C ALA A 87 15.69 -0.58 24.03
N GLU A 88 15.04 -0.19 25.12
CA GLU A 88 13.99 -0.94 25.82
C GLU A 88 12.65 -0.99 25.06
N ASP A 89 12.37 0.00 24.21
CA ASP A 89 11.14 0.09 23.42
C ASP A 89 11.29 -0.51 22.01
N VAL A 90 12.50 -0.69 21.49
CA VAL A 90 12.76 -1.34 20.18
C VAL A 90 12.07 -2.71 20.06
N PRO A 91 12.18 -3.66 21.02
CA PRO A 91 11.46 -4.95 20.99
C PRO A 91 9.93 -4.84 21.09
N ASN A 92 9.42 -3.65 21.42
CA ASN A 92 8.00 -3.34 21.55
C ASN A 92 7.48 -2.49 20.37
N THR A 93 8.33 -2.18 19.39
CA THR A 93 8.05 -1.25 18.29
C THR A 93 7.85 -2.00 16.97
N PRO A 94 6.66 -2.01 16.35
CA PRO A 94 6.47 -2.50 14.99
C PRO A 94 7.24 -1.68 13.97
N LEU A 95 7.85 -2.38 13.02
CA LEU A 95 8.41 -1.81 11.80
C LEU A 95 7.63 -2.32 10.59
N PHE A 96 7.32 -1.44 9.65
CA PHE A 96 6.74 -1.78 8.35
C PHE A 96 7.62 -1.19 7.24
N LEU A 97 8.08 -1.99 6.28
CA LEU A 97 8.53 -1.46 4.99
C LEU A 97 7.42 -1.70 3.97
N LEU A 98 6.89 -0.61 3.43
CA LEU A 98 5.76 -0.62 2.53
C LEU A 98 6.19 0.08 1.24
N ALA A 99 6.39 -0.73 0.20
CA ALA A 99 6.87 -0.27 -1.09
C ALA A 99 5.71 0.07 -2.03
N THR A 100 5.91 1.09 -2.86
CA THR A 100 4.83 1.64 -3.71
C THR A 100 5.12 1.41 -5.19
N ALA A 101 4.70 2.32 -6.07
CA ALA A 101 4.65 2.11 -7.52
C ALA A 101 5.96 1.65 -8.18
N GLY A 102 7.14 2.04 -7.66
CA GLY A 102 8.43 1.58 -8.18
C GLY A 102 8.57 0.05 -8.14
N MET A 103 8.17 -0.58 -7.03
CA MET A 103 8.19 -2.04 -6.89
C MET A 103 7.00 -2.73 -7.56
N ARG A 104 5.92 -2.01 -7.89
CA ARG A 104 4.80 -2.54 -8.71
C ARG A 104 5.24 -2.79 -10.16
N ILE A 105 6.10 -1.92 -10.69
CA ILE A 105 6.63 -1.98 -12.07
C ILE A 105 7.61 -3.16 -12.27
N LEU A 106 8.36 -3.55 -11.23
CA LEU A 106 9.32 -4.66 -11.36
C LEU A 106 8.67 -6.01 -11.71
N PRO A 107 9.37 -6.87 -12.48
CA PRO A 107 9.09 -8.31 -12.59
C PRO A 107 8.88 -8.98 -11.22
N GLU A 108 7.93 -9.92 -11.16
CA GLU A 108 7.51 -10.54 -9.90
C GLU A 108 8.65 -11.26 -9.16
N ARG A 109 9.56 -11.91 -9.90
CA ARG A 109 10.76 -12.57 -9.33
C ARG A 109 11.65 -11.56 -8.59
N GLN A 110 12.06 -10.49 -9.27
CA GLN A 110 12.90 -9.43 -8.72
C GLN A 110 12.24 -8.77 -7.49
N ARG A 111 10.93 -8.46 -7.59
CA ARG A 111 10.13 -7.93 -6.47
C ARG A 111 10.18 -8.85 -5.25
N LYS A 112 9.99 -10.16 -5.43
CA LYS A 112 10.01 -11.14 -4.32
C LYS A 112 11.39 -11.29 -3.69
N GLU A 113 12.44 -11.32 -4.50
CA GLU A 113 13.82 -11.43 -4.03
C GLU A 113 14.24 -10.21 -3.21
N VAL A 114 14.00 -8.98 -3.70
CA VAL A 114 14.27 -7.75 -2.93
C VAL A 114 13.49 -7.72 -1.61
N LEU A 115 12.19 -8.03 -1.60
CA LEU A 115 11.40 -8.04 -0.35
C LEU A 115 11.90 -9.10 0.66
N LYS A 116 12.36 -10.27 0.18
CA LYS A 116 12.95 -11.29 1.03
C LYS A 116 14.23 -10.77 1.70
N GLU A 117 15.18 -10.23 0.93
CA GLU A 117 16.44 -9.71 1.48
C GLU A 117 16.20 -8.52 2.41
N VAL A 118 15.22 -7.66 2.13
CA VAL A 118 14.74 -6.61 3.06
C VAL A 118 14.28 -7.20 4.40
N CYS A 119 13.44 -8.25 4.38
CA CYS A 119 12.93 -8.89 5.60
C CYS A 119 14.06 -9.56 6.40
N ASP A 120 14.90 -10.35 5.73
CA ASP A 120 16.01 -11.08 6.35
C ASP A 120 17.06 -10.14 6.93
N PHE A 121 17.44 -9.07 6.21
CA PHE A 121 18.35 -8.05 6.71
C PHE A 121 17.79 -7.35 7.94
N THR A 122 16.53 -6.90 7.89
CA THR A 122 15.90 -6.17 9.00
C THR A 122 15.75 -7.03 10.26
N ARG A 123 15.45 -8.34 10.11
CA ARG A 123 15.41 -9.32 11.20
C ARG A 123 16.80 -9.66 11.76
N LYS A 124 17.85 -9.59 10.94
CA LYS A 124 19.24 -9.89 11.31
C LYS A 124 19.91 -8.72 12.04
N THR A 125 19.64 -7.48 11.65
CA THR A 125 20.31 -6.29 12.20
C THR A 125 19.55 -5.60 13.33
N THR A 126 18.22 -5.76 13.41
CA THR A 126 17.38 -5.06 14.40
C THR A 126 16.64 -6.01 15.35
N LYS A 127 15.94 -5.43 16.32
CA LYS A 127 15.00 -6.15 17.20
C LYS A 127 13.57 -5.60 17.10
N PHE A 128 13.22 -4.91 16.01
CA PHE A 128 11.88 -4.39 15.81
C PHE A 128 10.86 -5.53 15.66
N GLN A 129 9.59 -5.27 15.99
CA GLN A 129 8.52 -6.26 15.83
C GLN A 129 8.21 -6.42 14.34
N LEU A 130 8.59 -7.59 13.81
CA LEU A 130 8.39 -8.00 12.43
C LEU A 130 7.97 -9.49 12.38
N PRO A 131 6.87 -9.89 13.06
CA PRO A 131 6.48 -11.29 13.27
C PRO A 131 6.20 -12.03 11.95
N ASP A 132 5.61 -11.34 10.98
CA ASP A 132 5.30 -11.85 9.64
C ASP A 132 5.98 -10.96 8.58
N CYS A 133 6.73 -11.56 7.65
CA CYS A 133 7.33 -10.79 6.55
C CYS A 133 6.24 -10.24 5.63
N ASP A 134 5.21 -11.04 5.29
CA ASP A 134 4.30 -10.72 4.19
C ASP A 134 3.34 -9.57 4.57
N VAL A 135 3.09 -9.39 5.87
CA VAL A 135 2.33 -8.24 6.40
C VAL A 135 3.22 -7.01 6.64
N HIS A 136 4.50 -7.19 7.02
CA HIS A 136 5.38 -6.09 7.40
C HIS A 136 6.32 -5.57 6.30
N VAL A 137 6.60 -6.37 5.26
CA VAL A 137 7.57 -6.10 4.20
C VAL A 137 6.94 -6.46 2.86
N GLN A 138 6.18 -5.51 2.29
CA GLN A 138 5.31 -5.78 1.14
C GLN A 138 5.24 -4.61 0.15
N VAL A 139 4.84 -4.91 -1.09
CA VAL A 139 4.37 -3.88 -2.03
C VAL A 139 2.88 -3.67 -1.81
N ILE A 140 2.50 -2.49 -1.31
CA ILE A 140 1.08 -2.18 -1.09
C ILE A 140 0.37 -1.89 -2.42
N PRO A 141 -0.94 -2.20 -2.56
CA PRO A 141 -1.77 -1.67 -3.64
C PRO A 141 -1.77 -0.13 -3.66
N GLY A 142 -2.03 0.49 -4.81
CA GLY A 142 -2.09 1.96 -4.91
C GLY A 142 -3.37 2.52 -4.29
N GLU A 143 -4.39 1.68 -4.21
CA GLU A 143 -5.64 1.91 -3.50
C GLU A 143 -5.42 1.93 -1.98
N THR A 144 -4.60 1.02 -1.47
CA THR A 144 -4.16 1.00 -0.06
C THR A 144 -3.31 2.23 0.29
N GLU A 145 -2.41 2.65 -0.61
CA GLU A 145 -1.62 3.88 -0.51
C GLU A 145 -2.52 5.13 -0.45
N GLY A 146 -3.49 5.24 -1.38
CA GLY A 146 -4.47 6.34 -1.42
C GLY A 146 -5.38 6.38 -0.20
N LEU A 147 -5.85 5.22 0.28
CA LEU A 147 -6.70 5.13 1.47
C LEU A 147 -5.95 5.54 2.75
N TYR A 148 -4.70 5.09 2.92
CA TYR A 148 -3.84 5.56 4.01
C TYR A 148 -3.59 7.07 3.91
N GLY A 149 -3.43 7.63 2.71
CA GLY A 149 -3.36 9.07 2.49
C GLY A 149 -4.63 9.83 2.92
N TRP A 150 -5.80 9.29 2.58
CA TRP A 150 -7.10 9.83 3.00
C TRP A 150 -7.29 9.83 4.52
N ILE A 151 -6.88 8.75 5.20
CA ILE A 151 -6.86 8.67 6.67
C ILE A 151 -5.92 9.74 7.25
N ALA A 152 -4.72 9.91 6.68
CA ALA A 152 -3.74 10.90 7.14
C ALA A 152 -4.28 12.34 7.02
N ALA A 153 -4.86 12.69 5.87
CA ALA A 153 -5.44 14.01 5.62
C ALA A 153 -6.58 14.31 6.60
N ASN A 154 -7.57 13.42 6.71
CA ASN A 154 -8.74 13.65 7.58
C ASN A 154 -8.40 13.66 9.08
N TYR A 155 -7.42 12.85 9.50
CA TYR A 155 -6.87 12.90 10.87
C TYR A 155 -6.19 14.24 11.17
N LEU A 156 -5.34 14.76 10.27
CA LEU A 156 -4.64 16.02 10.48
C LEU A 156 -5.57 17.24 10.41
N LEU A 157 -6.55 17.23 9.50
CA LEU A 157 -7.52 18.31 9.33
C LEU A 157 -8.43 18.42 10.56
N GLY A 158 -9.00 17.28 10.98
CA GLY A 158 -9.96 17.19 12.08
C GLY A 158 -11.30 16.54 11.69
N GLY A 159 -11.50 16.21 10.41
CA GLY A 159 -12.76 15.67 9.87
C GLY A 159 -13.31 14.43 10.60
N PHE A 160 -12.44 13.60 11.19
CA PHE A 160 -12.87 12.46 12.03
C PHE A 160 -13.35 12.85 13.44
N ASN A 161 -12.75 13.88 14.04
CA ASN A 161 -12.92 14.22 15.46
C ASN A 161 -13.87 15.42 15.67
N GLN A 162 -14.05 16.27 14.65
CA GLN A 162 -14.75 17.56 14.73
C GLN A 162 -15.76 17.75 13.57
N PRO A 163 -16.71 16.81 13.36
CA PRO A 163 -17.58 16.82 12.17
C PRO A 163 -18.49 18.06 12.04
N LYS A 164 -18.71 18.81 13.13
CA LYS A 164 -19.47 20.07 13.13
C LYS A 164 -18.63 21.28 12.68
N ASP A 165 -17.33 21.26 12.98
CA ASP A 165 -16.39 22.33 12.62
C ASP A 165 -15.92 22.17 11.15
N HIS A 166 -16.15 20.98 10.59
CA HIS A 166 -15.89 20.60 9.20
C HIS A 166 -17.18 20.27 8.41
N ASP A 167 -18.34 20.79 8.78
CA ASP A 167 -19.58 20.58 7.99
C ASP A 167 -19.47 21.30 6.63
N HIS A 168 -19.34 20.52 5.56
CA HIS A 168 -19.28 20.99 4.17
C HIS A 168 -20.68 21.15 3.56
N GLY A 169 -21.75 20.86 4.32
CA GLY A 169 -23.11 20.77 3.84
C GLY A 169 -23.44 19.37 3.31
N LYS A 170 -24.73 19.15 3.01
CA LYS A 170 -25.31 17.85 2.57
C LYS A 170 -25.00 16.66 3.53
N GLY A 171 -24.56 16.92 4.76
CA GLY A 171 -24.14 15.91 5.74
C GLY A 171 -22.72 15.37 5.52
N HIS A 172 -21.87 16.10 4.79
CA HIS A 172 -20.50 15.71 4.46
C HIS A 172 -19.49 16.47 5.33
N ASN A 173 -18.47 15.77 5.86
CA ASN A 173 -17.50 16.37 6.79
C ASN A 173 -16.06 15.85 6.64
N THR A 174 -15.78 15.16 5.54
CA THR A 174 -14.46 14.59 5.22
C THR A 174 -13.90 15.22 3.95
N TYR A 175 -12.59 15.29 3.87
CA TYR A 175 -11.87 15.82 2.72
C TYR A 175 -11.49 14.68 1.79
N GLY A 176 -11.55 14.95 0.48
CA GLY A 176 -10.94 14.09 -0.53
C GLY A 176 -9.41 14.22 -0.48
N PHE A 177 -8.72 13.21 -0.99
CA PHE A 177 -7.26 13.12 -1.02
C PHE A 177 -6.79 12.83 -2.44
N LEU A 178 -5.81 13.60 -2.90
CA LEU A 178 -5.12 13.41 -4.19
C LEU A 178 -3.63 13.28 -3.95
N ASP A 179 -3.03 12.21 -4.44
CA ASP A 179 -1.57 12.04 -4.49
C ASP A 179 -1.10 11.93 -5.94
N MET A 180 0.08 12.46 -6.20
CA MET A 180 0.81 12.28 -7.46
C MET A 180 2.28 12.07 -7.09
N GLY A 181 2.69 10.81 -7.11
CA GLY A 181 4.09 10.42 -7.03
C GLY A 181 4.77 10.45 -8.40
N GLY A 182 6.01 9.96 -8.45
CA GLY A 182 6.75 9.84 -9.72
C GLY A 182 6.17 8.78 -10.67
N ALA A 183 5.51 7.73 -10.16
CA ALA A 183 5.09 6.57 -10.97
C ALA A 183 3.59 6.23 -10.94
N SER A 184 2.83 6.71 -9.95
CA SER A 184 1.36 6.62 -9.93
C SER A 184 0.72 7.89 -9.40
N ALA A 185 -0.56 8.06 -9.71
CA ALA A 185 -1.46 8.99 -9.03
C ALA A 185 -2.57 8.21 -8.30
N GLN A 186 -3.19 8.84 -7.30
CA GLN A 186 -4.18 8.25 -6.43
C GLN A 186 -5.29 9.26 -6.13
N ILE A 187 -6.54 8.79 -6.06
CA ILE A 187 -7.69 9.56 -5.57
C ILE A 187 -8.44 8.73 -4.52
N ALA A 188 -8.81 9.35 -3.40
CA ALA A 188 -9.62 8.73 -2.36
C ALA A 188 -10.58 9.76 -1.74
N PHE A 189 -11.87 9.45 -1.63
CA PHE A 189 -12.87 10.29 -0.99
C PHE A 189 -14.08 9.47 -0.51
N ALA A 190 -14.87 10.00 0.42
CA ALA A 190 -16.18 9.45 0.73
C ALA A 190 -17.20 10.13 -0.22
N PRO A 191 -17.95 9.41 -1.06
CA PRO A 191 -18.96 10.05 -1.91
C PRO A 191 -20.14 10.61 -1.09
N ASN A 192 -20.94 11.49 -1.71
CA ASN A 192 -22.22 11.91 -1.12
C ASN A 192 -23.18 10.70 -0.99
N ALA A 193 -24.21 10.82 -0.14
CA ALA A 193 -25.09 9.69 0.20
C ALA A 193 -25.70 8.99 -1.05
N THR A 194 -26.13 9.76 -2.05
CA THR A 194 -26.73 9.23 -3.28
C THR A 194 -25.75 8.38 -4.09
N GLU A 195 -24.53 8.88 -4.30
CA GLU A 195 -23.50 8.11 -5.00
C GLU A 195 -22.99 6.95 -4.15
N ALA A 196 -22.91 7.10 -2.82
CA ALA A 196 -22.49 6.05 -1.90
C ALA A 196 -23.51 4.90 -1.73
N GLU A 197 -24.77 5.13 -2.10
CA GLU A 197 -25.79 4.07 -2.25
C GLU A 197 -25.72 3.43 -3.64
N LYS A 198 -25.65 4.25 -4.70
CA LYS A 198 -25.58 3.79 -6.10
C LYS A 198 -24.33 2.94 -6.40
N HIS A 199 -23.19 3.32 -5.82
CA HIS A 199 -21.88 2.68 -6.02
C HIS A 199 -21.43 1.82 -4.83
N ALA A 200 -22.35 1.41 -3.95
CA ALA A 200 -22.03 0.70 -2.70
C ALA A 200 -21.13 -0.56 -2.83
N ASN A 201 -20.99 -1.13 -4.02
CA ASN A 201 -20.15 -2.31 -4.29
C ASN A 201 -18.66 -2.00 -4.53
N ASP A 202 -18.28 -0.76 -4.88
CA ASP A 202 -16.88 -0.36 -5.13
C ASP A 202 -16.22 0.38 -3.94
N LEU A 203 -17.01 0.73 -2.92
CA LEU A 203 -16.54 1.43 -1.75
C LEU A 203 -15.77 0.51 -0.80
N THR A 204 -14.63 0.99 -0.32
CA THR A 204 -13.88 0.35 0.77
C THR A 204 -14.45 0.80 2.11
N LEU A 205 -14.96 -0.14 2.90
CA LEU A 205 -15.43 0.12 4.25
C LEU A 205 -14.23 0.16 5.21
N THR A 206 -13.99 1.35 5.75
CA THR A 206 -12.83 1.68 6.58
C THR A 206 -13.27 1.88 8.02
N ARG A 207 -12.67 1.10 8.94
CA ARG A 207 -13.00 1.09 10.37
C ARG A 207 -11.87 1.66 11.21
N LEU A 208 -12.19 2.66 12.03
CA LEU A 208 -11.35 3.24 13.06
C LEU A 208 -12.03 3.11 14.44
N ARG A 209 -11.28 3.42 15.50
CA ARG A 209 -11.69 3.35 16.90
C ARG A 209 -11.08 4.51 17.70
N THR A 210 -11.91 5.25 18.43
CA THR A 210 -11.49 6.37 19.29
C THR A 210 -10.79 5.88 20.56
N ILE A 211 -10.14 6.77 21.32
CA ILE A 211 -9.49 6.45 22.61
C ILE A 211 -10.49 5.86 23.63
N GLY A 212 -11.76 6.29 23.58
CA GLY A 212 -12.87 5.73 24.37
C GLY A 212 -13.47 4.43 23.82
N GLY A 213 -12.90 3.83 22.78
CA GLY A 213 -13.37 2.56 22.19
C GLY A 213 -14.51 2.68 21.17
N THR A 214 -15.04 3.88 20.92
CA THR A 214 -16.12 4.10 19.94
C THR A 214 -15.63 3.78 18.52
N ALA A 215 -16.35 2.93 17.79
CA ALA A 215 -16.06 2.65 16.39
C ALA A 215 -16.49 3.82 15.48
N LEU A 216 -15.66 4.13 14.49
CA LEU A 216 -15.99 5.05 13.39
C LEU A 216 -15.92 4.25 12.08
N GLU A 217 -16.95 4.32 11.25
CA GLU A 217 -17.02 3.64 9.96
C GLU A 217 -17.19 4.65 8.81
N TYR A 218 -16.39 4.51 7.76
CA TYR A 218 -16.45 5.35 6.56
C TYR A 218 -16.46 4.49 5.30
N LYS A 219 -17.33 4.83 4.35
CA LYS A 219 -17.34 4.23 3.01
C LYS A 219 -16.50 5.11 2.09
N VAL A 220 -15.32 4.66 1.71
CA VAL A 220 -14.35 5.44 0.94
C VAL A 220 -14.23 4.85 -0.44
N PHE A 221 -14.56 5.62 -1.47
CA PHE A 221 -14.14 5.30 -2.83
C PHE A 221 -12.64 5.59 -2.96
N VAL A 222 -11.89 4.67 -3.57
CA VAL A 222 -10.47 4.86 -3.81
C VAL A 222 -10.02 4.16 -5.09
N THR A 223 -9.19 4.83 -5.89
CA THR A 223 -8.57 4.23 -7.07
C THR A 223 -7.16 4.80 -7.33
N THR A 224 -6.38 4.10 -8.16
CA THR A 224 -5.01 4.48 -8.54
C THR A 224 -4.79 4.36 -10.04
N TRP A 225 -3.98 5.27 -10.57
CA TRP A 225 -3.54 5.29 -11.96
C TRP A 225 -2.03 5.07 -12.02
N LEU A 226 -1.64 3.80 -12.18
CA LEU A 226 -0.23 3.41 -12.42
C LEU A 226 0.21 3.88 -13.81
N GLY A 227 1.38 4.52 -13.91
CA GLY A 227 1.86 5.16 -15.14
C GLY A 227 1.38 6.61 -15.33
N PHE A 228 0.63 7.16 -14.38
CA PHE A 228 0.12 8.55 -14.40
C PHE A 228 0.79 9.44 -13.32
N GLY A 229 1.72 8.89 -12.55
CA GLY A 229 2.68 9.70 -11.79
C GLY A 229 3.62 10.45 -12.74
N VAL A 230 4.15 11.60 -12.30
CA VAL A 230 4.66 12.63 -13.23
C VAL A 230 5.88 12.18 -14.06
N ASN A 231 6.77 11.36 -13.52
CA ASN A 231 7.94 10.86 -14.25
C ASN A 231 7.51 9.80 -15.28
N GLN A 232 6.61 8.89 -14.92
CA GLN A 232 6.06 7.91 -15.88
C GLN A 232 5.20 8.57 -16.97
N ALA A 233 4.49 9.66 -16.65
CA ALA A 233 3.82 10.48 -17.66
C ALA A 233 4.84 11.13 -18.62
N ARG A 234 5.99 11.60 -18.11
CA ARG A 234 7.10 12.15 -18.92
C ARG A 234 7.74 11.09 -19.81
N GLU A 235 7.97 9.88 -19.30
CA GLU A 235 8.47 8.74 -20.09
C GLU A 235 7.49 8.35 -21.21
N ARG A 236 6.18 8.23 -20.89
CA ARG A 236 5.12 7.99 -21.89
C ARG A 236 5.07 9.07 -22.96
N TYR A 237 5.22 10.34 -22.58
CA TYR A 237 5.27 11.47 -23.50
C TYR A 237 6.50 11.43 -24.44
N VAL A 238 7.71 11.26 -23.89
CA VAL A 238 8.94 11.18 -24.70
C VAL A 238 8.89 9.97 -25.65
N LYS A 239 8.34 8.85 -25.18
CA LYS A 239 8.10 7.68 -26.04
C LYS A 239 7.10 7.96 -27.16
N ALA A 240 5.98 8.63 -26.88
CA ALA A 240 5.02 9.02 -27.91
C ALA A 240 5.62 9.99 -28.95
N LEU A 241 6.55 10.86 -28.55
CA LEU A 241 7.34 11.66 -29.51
C LEU A 241 8.24 10.76 -30.38
N LEU A 242 9.02 9.85 -29.79
CA LEU A 242 9.87 8.90 -30.53
C LEU A 242 9.08 8.04 -31.53
N ASP A 243 7.94 7.49 -31.10
CA ASP A 243 7.09 6.63 -31.93
C ASP A 243 6.39 7.41 -33.06
N SER A 244 6.34 8.75 -33.01
CA SER A 244 5.66 9.59 -34.01
C SER A 244 6.42 9.83 -35.32
N SER A 245 7.75 9.66 -35.32
CA SER A 245 8.60 10.04 -36.47
C SER A 245 9.97 9.36 -36.44
N THR A 246 10.52 9.00 -37.59
CA THR A 246 11.89 8.46 -37.70
C THR A 246 12.99 9.54 -37.66
N SER A 247 12.72 10.67 -37.01
CA SER A 247 13.69 11.76 -36.83
C SER A 247 14.80 11.37 -35.85
N LYS A 248 15.88 12.17 -35.82
CA LYS A 248 16.89 12.13 -34.75
C LYS A 248 16.84 13.36 -33.83
N GLU A 249 16.20 14.44 -34.27
CA GLU A 249 15.88 15.60 -33.41
C GLU A 249 14.36 15.76 -33.34
N PHE A 250 13.81 15.90 -32.12
CA PHE A 250 12.39 16.05 -31.85
C PHE A 250 12.14 17.38 -31.12
N PRO A 251 11.25 18.25 -31.62
CA PRO A 251 10.87 19.47 -30.90
C PRO A 251 10.02 19.11 -29.69
N ASP A 252 10.38 19.64 -28.52
CA ASP A 252 9.64 19.43 -27.28
C ASP A 252 9.14 20.76 -26.70
N PRO A 253 7.84 21.07 -26.79
CA PRO A 253 7.27 22.28 -26.18
C PRO A 253 7.30 22.28 -24.66
N CYS A 254 7.45 21.11 -24.03
CA CYS A 254 7.52 20.92 -22.58
C CYS A 254 8.94 21.08 -22.00
N LEU A 255 9.95 21.40 -22.83
CA LEU A 255 11.28 21.79 -22.40
C LEU A 255 11.52 23.28 -22.72
N PRO A 256 12.23 24.03 -21.86
CA PRO A 256 12.57 25.43 -22.11
C PRO A 256 13.29 25.68 -23.43
N ALA A 257 13.08 26.88 -24.01
CA ALA A 257 13.58 27.18 -25.35
C ALA A 257 15.11 27.09 -25.46
N GLY A 258 15.59 26.31 -26.42
CA GLY A 258 17.02 26.12 -26.68
C GLY A 258 17.74 25.10 -25.80
N LEU A 259 17.07 24.52 -24.79
CA LEU A 259 17.59 23.34 -24.08
C LEU A 259 17.70 22.16 -25.06
N LYS A 260 18.75 21.35 -24.93
CA LYS A 260 18.92 20.11 -25.70
C LYS A 260 19.26 18.96 -24.76
N MET A 261 18.56 17.83 -24.88
CA MET A 261 18.81 16.63 -24.07
C MET A 261 18.94 15.41 -25.00
N GLU A 262 19.86 14.49 -24.69
CA GLU A 262 20.00 13.24 -25.43
C GLU A 262 19.24 12.12 -24.73
N ILE A 263 18.65 11.21 -25.51
CA ILE A 263 17.76 10.17 -24.99
C ILE A 263 18.09 8.79 -25.57
N THR A 264 17.87 7.75 -24.76
CA THR A 264 17.98 6.35 -25.16
C THR A 264 16.80 5.95 -26.08
N LYS A 265 16.84 4.74 -26.65
CA LYS A 265 15.70 4.19 -27.42
C LYS A 265 14.42 4.05 -26.60
N ASP A 266 14.55 3.90 -25.29
CA ASP A 266 13.45 3.70 -24.36
C ASP A 266 12.93 5.03 -23.77
N GLY A 267 13.41 6.17 -24.28
CA GLY A 267 12.98 7.51 -23.87
C GLY A 267 13.59 8.02 -22.56
N LYS A 268 14.56 7.29 -21.97
CA LYS A 268 15.30 7.76 -20.78
C LYS A 268 16.28 8.86 -21.18
N VAL A 269 16.44 9.86 -20.32
CA VAL A 269 17.46 10.92 -20.49
C VAL A 269 18.85 10.33 -20.22
N ILE A 270 19.82 10.73 -21.03
CA ILE A 270 21.25 10.53 -20.79
C ILE A 270 21.76 11.86 -20.22
N ASP A 271 22.05 11.91 -18.92
CA ASP A 271 22.71 13.07 -18.33
C ASP A 271 24.17 13.13 -18.80
N ALA A 272 24.60 14.31 -19.25
CA ALA A 272 25.95 14.52 -19.79
C ALA A 272 27.03 14.62 -18.69
N ASP A 273 26.60 14.81 -17.44
CA ASP A 273 27.45 15.00 -16.25
C ASP A 273 27.49 13.73 -15.37
N ALA A 274 27.14 12.57 -15.93
CA ALA A 274 27.43 11.28 -15.31
C ALA A 274 28.92 10.97 -15.52
N ASP A 275 29.73 11.22 -14.49
CA ASP A 275 31.19 11.30 -14.58
C ASP A 275 31.88 10.07 -15.21
N ASP A 276 32.99 10.35 -15.89
CA ASP A 276 33.80 9.43 -16.71
C ASP A 276 34.67 8.46 -15.87
N ASP A 277 34.31 8.25 -14.60
CA ASP A 277 35.12 7.68 -13.51
C ASP A 277 34.88 6.17 -13.26
N THR A 278 34.25 5.47 -14.20
CA THR A 278 34.10 3.99 -14.16
C THR A 278 35.09 3.31 -15.11
N ASP A 279 36.15 2.71 -14.55
CA ASP A 279 37.17 1.89 -15.23
C ASP A 279 36.63 0.51 -15.71
N ASP A 280 35.37 0.46 -16.17
CA ASP A 280 34.66 -0.77 -16.56
C ASP A 280 34.27 -0.77 -18.05
N ASP A 281 34.39 -1.94 -18.71
CA ASP A 281 34.06 -2.17 -20.14
C ASP A 281 32.54 -2.12 -20.47
N GLU A 282 31.73 -1.43 -19.65
CA GLU A 282 30.29 -1.23 -19.87
C GLU A 282 30.04 -0.35 -21.13
N PRO A 283 29.27 -0.82 -22.13
CA PRO A 283 29.12 -0.11 -23.39
C PRO A 283 28.23 1.14 -23.25
N LYS A 284 28.85 2.30 -23.03
CA LYS A 284 28.24 3.64 -22.90
C LYS A 284 26.95 3.78 -23.72
N GLN A 285 25.82 4.02 -23.02
CA GLN A 285 24.48 3.97 -23.62
C GLN A 285 24.35 4.96 -24.78
N LYS A 286 24.30 4.43 -25.99
CA LYS A 286 24.34 5.23 -27.22
C LYS A 286 23.03 5.99 -27.41
N ALA A 287 23.13 7.33 -27.41
CA ALA A 287 22.03 8.22 -27.73
C ALA A 287 21.32 7.80 -29.04
N ALA A 288 20.00 7.63 -28.95
CA ALA A 288 19.15 7.23 -30.07
C ALA A 288 18.58 8.45 -30.80
N ALA A 289 18.20 9.47 -30.03
CA ALA A 289 17.62 10.72 -30.49
C ALA A 289 17.95 11.87 -29.53
N LYS A 290 17.55 13.08 -29.94
CA LYS A 290 17.78 14.33 -29.21
C LYS A 290 16.47 15.12 -29.09
N LEU A 291 16.12 15.52 -27.88
CA LEU A 291 15.04 16.46 -27.62
C LEU A 291 15.58 17.89 -27.75
N VAL A 292 14.82 18.76 -28.42
CA VAL A 292 15.13 20.18 -28.61
C VAL A 292 13.98 21.00 -28.04
N GLY A 293 14.22 21.65 -26.91
CA GLY A 293 13.21 22.43 -26.21
C GLY A 293 12.79 23.66 -26.99
N THR A 294 11.49 23.86 -27.15
CA THR A 294 10.93 25.01 -27.88
C THR A 294 10.26 26.05 -26.98
N GLY A 295 10.10 25.77 -25.68
CA GLY A 295 9.54 26.71 -24.71
C GLY A 295 8.17 27.26 -25.09
N LYS A 296 7.18 26.37 -25.24
CA LYS A 296 5.81 26.73 -25.67
C LYS A 296 4.78 26.10 -24.76
N PHE A 297 4.45 26.76 -23.65
CA PHE A 297 3.58 26.17 -22.63
C PHE A 297 2.20 25.73 -23.15
N SER A 298 1.53 26.55 -23.97
CA SER A 298 0.23 26.19 -24.58
C SER A 298 0.30 24.93 -25.46
N GLU A 299 1.40 24.74 -26.20
CA GLU A 299 1.60 23.54 -27.03
C GLU A 299 1.92 22.31 -26.14
N CYS A 300 2.64 22.49 -25.03
CA CYS A 300 2.87 21.43 -24.04
C CYS A 300 1.57 20.96 -23.36
N LEU A 301 0.70 21.89 -22.95
CA LEU A 301 -0.64 21.56 -22.42
C LEU A 301 -1.43 20.72 -23.42
N HIS A 302 -1.49 21.14 -24.69
CA HIS A 302 -2.21 20.41 -25.73
C HIS A 302 -1.59 19.03 -26.03
N GLN A 303 -0.26 18.91 -26.11
CA GLN A 303 0.40 17.62 -26.38
C GLN A 303 0.39 16.65 -25.17
N THR A 304 0.20 17.14 -23.94
CA THR A 304 0.10 16.27 -22.74
C THR A 304 -1.33 15.80 -22.44
N TYR A 305 -2.36 16.46 -22.98
CA TYR A 305 -3.77 16.07 -22.81
C TYR A 305 -4.08 14.61 -23.22
N PRO A 306 -3.59 14.06 -24.35
CA PRO A 306 -3.87 12.67 -24.75
C PRO A 306 -3.37 11.61 -23.75
N LEU A 307 -2.39 11.94 -22.90
CA LEU A 307 -1.85 11.04 -21.88
C LEU A 307 -2.85 10.74 -20.74
N LEU A 308 -3.95 11.52 -20.66
CA LEU A 308 -5.11 11.22 -19.81
C LEU A 308 -5.91 10.01 -20.32
N GLU A 309 -5.77 9.64 -21.61
CA GLU A 309 -6.39 8.45 -22.22
C GLU A 309 -7.92 8.39 -22.01
N LYS A 310 -8.60 9.55 -22.06
CA LYS A 310 -10.05 9.69 -21.81
C LYS A 310 -10.93 8.95 -22.83
N GLU A 311 -10.41 8.68 -24.02
CA GLU A 311 -11.07 7.92 -25.10
C GLU A 311 -11.12 6.39 -24.86
N LYS A 312 -10.53 5.89 -23.75
CA LYS A 312 -10.62 4.47 -23.38
C LYS A 312 -12.04 4.08 -22.95
N GLU A 313 -12.45 2.87 -23.33
CA GLU A 313 -13.77 2.29 -23.04
C GLU A 313 -14.13 2.35 -21.54
N CYS A 314 -15.07 3.24 -21.20
CA CYS A 314 -15.62 3.37 -19.85
C CYS A 314 -16.66 2.26 -19.59
N LYS A 315 -16.27 1.24 -18.83
CA LYS A 315 -17.09 0.03 -18.60
C LYS A 315 -18.18 0.22 -17.54
N ASP A 316 -17.97 1.13 -16.59
CA ASP A 316 -18.95 1.54 -15.59
C ASP A 316 -18.86 3.06 -15.43
N SER A 317 -20.00 3.75 -15.43
CA SER A 317 -20.08 5.20 -15.66
C SER A 317 -20.47 5.98 -14.40
N PRO A 318 -19.83 7.13 -14.12
CA PRO A 318 -18.86 7.83 -14.98
C PRO A 318 -17.41 7.35 -14.82
N CYS A 319 -16.55 7.76 -15.76
CA CYS A 319 -15.09 7.57 -15.70
C CYS A 319 -14.38 8.91 -15.81
N LEU A 320 -13.19 9.04 -15.20
CA LEU A 320 -12.37 10.25 -15.29
C LEU A 320 -11.30 10.14 -16.39
N ILE A 321 -10.36 9.21 -16.20
CA ILE A 321 -9.20 8.98 -17.08
C ILE A 321 -8.93 7.48 -17.22
N ASN A 322 -8.15 7.07 -18.23
CA ASN A 322 -7.80 5.66 -18.49
C ASN A 322 -9.02 4.71 -18.67
N GLY A 323 -10.23 5.22 -18.94
CA GLY A 323 -11.46 4.44 -18.97
C GLY A 323 -11.89 3.88 -17.59
N GLN A 324 -11.34 4.41 -16.50
CA GLN A 324 -11.53 3.88 -15.15
C GLN A 324 -12.67 4.58 -14.40
N HIS A 325 -13.55 3.78 -13.81
CA HIS A 325 -14.71 4.24 -13.06
C HIS A 325 -14.32 5.09 -11.85
N VAL A 326 -15.09 6.15 -11.60
CA VAL A 326 -15.11 6.92 -10.35
C VAL A 326 -16.54 7.45 -10.11
N PRO A 327 -17.12 7.34 -8.89
CA PRO A 327 -18.40 7.95 -8.54
C PRO A 327 -18.44 9.46 -8.81
N ALA A 328 -19.63 10.01 -9.08
CA ALA A 328 -19.75 11.42 -9.48
C ALA A 328 -19.30 12.38 -8.35
N ILE A 329 -18.30 13.21 -8.65
CA ILE A 329 -17.71 14.14 -7.68
C ILE A 329 -18.57 15.40 -7.58
N ASP A 330 -19.16 15.59 -6.40
CA ASP A 330 -19.95 16.78 -6.04
C ASP A 330 -19.03 17.82 -5.37
N PHE A 331 -18.40 18.68 -6.19
CA PHE A 331 -17.41 19.66 -5.73
C PHE A 331 -17.96 20.79 -4.83
N ASP A 332 -19.29 20.87 -4.62
CA ASP A 332 -19.85 21.76 -3.59
C ASP A 332 -19.50 21.26 -2.17
N VAL A 333 -19.23 19.96 -2.00
CA VAL A 333 -19.00 19.32 -0.70
C VAL A 333 -17.75 18.43 -0.65
N ASN A 334 -17.25 17.96 -1.79
CA ASN A 334 -16.03 17.17 -1.93
C ASN A 334 -14.84 18.10 -2.15
N HIS A 335 -14.31 18.68 -1.07
CA HIS A 335 -13.08 19.47 -1.10
C HIS A 335 -11.85 18.55 -1.05
N PHE A 336 -10.94 18.66 -2.02
CA PHE A 336 -9.77 17.79 -2.14
C PHE A 336 -8.49 18.42 -1.62
N VAL A 337 -7.67 17.61 -0.95
CA VAL A 337 -6.33 17.98 -0.50
C VAL A 337 -5.29 17.22 -1.35
N GLY A 338 -4.51 17.98 -2.13
CA GLY A 338 -3.45 17.46 -3.00
C GLY A 338 -2.08 17.47 -2.32
N VAL A 339 -1.36 16.35 -2.39
CA VAL A 339 0.00 16.21 -1.81
C VAL A 339 1.05 15.85 -2.86
N SER A 340 2.30 15.66 -2.44
CA SER A 340 3.43 15.31 -3.32
C SER A 340 3.61 16.31 -4.47
N GLU A 341 3.60 15.87 -5.74
CA GLU A 341 3.85 16.76 -6.89
C GLU A 341 2.80 17.87 -7.04
N TYR A 342 1.54 17.62 -6.61
CA TYR A 342 0.52 18.67 -6.53
C TYR A 342 0.95 19.87 -5.68
N TRP A 343 1.83 19.69 -4.70
CA TRP A 343 2.46 20.79 -3.95
C TRP A 343 3.82 21.19 -4.53
N HIS A 344 4.73 20.24 -4.79
CA HIS A 344 6.11 20.58 -5.20
C HIS A 344 6.13 21.44 -6.47
N THR A 345 5.41 21.02 -7.50
CA THR A 345 5.40 21.70 -8.80
C THR A 345 4.51 22.97 -8.83
N THR A 346 3.62 23.16 -7.84
CA THR A 346 2.78 24.37 -7.74
C THR A 346 3.36 25.44 -6.80
N HIS A 347 3.96 25.05 -5.67
CA HIS A 347 4.39 25.95 -4.60
C HIS A 347 5.92 25.96 -4.36
N GLU A 348 6.66 24.87 -4.61
CA GLU A 348 8.11 24.84 -4.33
C GLU A 348 8.91 25.67 -5.35
N ILE A 349 8.57 25.56 -6.63
CA ILE A 349 9.31 26.19 -7.73
C ILE A 349 8.99 27.69 -7.86
N PHE A 350 7.79 28.10 -7.43
CA PHE A 350 7.35 29.50 -7.40
C PHE A 350 7.37 30.10 -5.98
N GLU A 351 8.26 29.57 -5.11
CA GLU A 351 8.31 29.82 -3.66
C GLU A 351 8.36 31.31 -3.25
N LYS A 352 8.89 32.18 -4.10
CA LYS A 352 9.35 33.53 -3.71
C LYS A 352 8.24 34.58 -3.50
N GLY A 353 6.96 34.24 -3.63
CA GLY A 353 5.86 35.15 -3.30
C GLY A 353 4.59 34.54 -2.69
N HIS A 354 4.47 33.21 -2.62
CA HIS A 354 3.16 32.53 -2.48
C HIS A 354 3.15 31.32 -1.53
N LYS A 355 4.06 31.24 -0.55
CA LYS A 355 4.17 30.08 0.37
C LYS A 355 2.90 29.78 1.18
N ASP A 356 2.10 30.82 1.44
CA ASP A 356 0.93 30.78 2.34
C ASP A 356 -0.37 31.19 1.60
N LYS A 357 -0.47 30.94 0.28
CA LYS A 357 -1.69 31.23 -0.50
C LYS A 357 -2.34 29.95 -1.02
N ALA A 358 -3.64 30.03 -1.25
CA ALA A 358 -4.40 28.95 -1.88
C ALA A 358 -3.98 28.73 -3.34
N TYR A 359 -4.29 27.55 -3.89
CA TYR A 359 -4.10 27.27 -5.32
C TYR A 359 -5.11 28.08 -6.16
N ASP A 360 -4.60 29.06 -6.92
CA ASP A 360 -5.38 29.84 -7.89
C ASP A 360 -4.93 29.45 -9.30
N PHE A 361 -5.83 28.80 -10.05
CA PHE A 361 -5.50 28.21 -11.36
C PHE A 361 -4.94 29.24 -12.33
N LYS A 362 -5.60 30.41 -12.43
CA LYS A 362 -5.19 31.51 -13.32
C LYS A 362 -3.80 32.02 -12.98
N THR A 363 -3.58 32.40 -11.72
CA THR A 363 -2.29 32.92 -11.23
C THR A 363 -1.16 31.89 -11.35
N TYR A 364 -1.48 30.60 -11.28
CA TYR A 364 -0.54 29.53 -11.55
C TYR A 364 -0.20 29.43 -13.04
N GLN A 365 -1.21 29.35 -13.90
CA GLN A 365 -1.06 29.25 -15.36
C GLN A 365 -0.23 30.41 -15.94
N GLU A 366 -0.50 31.65 -15.51
CA GLU A 366 0.26 32.85 -15.93
C GLU A 366 1.77 32.77 -15.62
N ARG A 367 2.16 32.09 -14.53
CA ARG A 367 3.57 31.94 -14.11
C ARG A 367 4.29 30.82 -14.82
N VAL A 368 3.59 29.73 -15.09
CA VAL A 368 4.14 28.63 -15.88
C VAL A 368 4.37 29.11 -17.31
N ASP A 369 3.46 29.92 -17.85
CA ASP A 369 3.66 30.60 -19.14
C ASP A 369 4.87 31.55 -19.12
N GLU A 370 4.97 32.47 -18.14
CA GLU A 370 6.14 33.37 -18.01
C GLU A 370 7.44 32.57 -17.95
N PHE A 371 7.50 31.49 -17.15
CA PHE A 371 8.69 30.68 -16.98
C PHE A 371 9.06 29.90 -18.25
N CYS A 372 8.11 29.16 -18.82
CA CYS A 372 8.39 28.21 -19.90
C CYS A 372 8.66 28.87 -21.25
N ASN A 373 8.20 30.11 -21.42
CA ASN A 373 8.48 30.91 -22.61
C ASN A 373 9.83 31.68 -22.51
N GLN A 374 10.66 31.45 -21.48
CA GLN A 374 12.03 31.97 -21.37
C GLN A 374 13.07 31.02 -22.03
N ASP A 375 14.09 31.60 -22.68
CA ASP A 375 15.27 30.86 -23.13
C ASP A 375 15.99 30.16 -21.97
N TRP A 376 16.51 28.95 -22.21
CA TRP A 376 17.27 28.19 -21.22
C TRP A 376 18.44 28.99 -20.62
N LYS A 377 19.16 29.77 -21.42
CA LYS A 377 20.26 30.65 -20.94
C LYS A 377 19.79 31.74 -19.96
N SER A 378 18.56 32.22 -20.12
CA SER A 378 17.93 33.18 -19.21
C SER A 378 17.52 32.48 -17.91
N ILE A 379 17.09 31.22 -17.99
CA ILE A 379 16.77 30.37 -16.84
C ILE A 379 18.04 30.01 -16.04
N GLU A 380 19.11 29.52 -16.69
CA GLU A 380 20.44 29.31 -16.07
C GLU A 380 20.91 30.57 -15.33
N SER A 381 20.84 31.73 -15.99
CA SER A 381 21.22 33.02 -15.39
C SER A 381 20.32 33.42 -14.22
N GLY A 382 19.02 33.06 -14.27
CA GLY A 382 18.07 33.27 -13.18
C GLY A 382 18.33 32.36 -11.97
N ILE A 383 18.64 31.08 -12.19
CA ILE A 383 19.02 30.11 -11.16
C ILE A 383 20.29 30.58 -10.45
N LYS A 384 21.32 30.97 -11.22
CA LYS A 384 22.59 31.52 -10.71
C LYS A 384 22.44 32.88 -10.00
N LYS A 385 21.26 33.51 -10.08
CA LYS A 385 20.83 34.73 -9.33
C LYS A 385 19.77 34.45 -8.26
N GLU A 386 19.48 33.18 -7.99
CA GLU A 386 18.40 32.71 -7.11
C GLU A 386 17.01 33.30 -7.45
N LYS A 387 16.70 33.68 -8.72
CA LYS A 387 15.47 34.41 -9.13
C LYS A 387 14.21 33.76 -8.52
N TRP A 388 14.12 32.45 -8.58
CA TRP A 388 12.97 31.66 -8.09
C TRP A 388 13.12 31.12 -6.66
N GLY A 389 14.35 31.09 -6.12
CA GLY A 389 14.66 30.67 -4.75
C GLY A 389 15.75 29.60 -4.68
N LYS A 390 16.28 29.34 -3.48
CA LYS A 390 17.43 28.45 -3.22
C LYS A 390 17.17 26.95 -3.43
N LYS A 391 15.96 26.56 -3.83
CA LYS A 391 15.54 25.16 -4.08
C LYS A 391 15.35 24.85 -5.56
N VAL A 392 15.45 25.84 -6.44
CA VAL A 392 15.29 25.65 -7.88
C VAL A 392 16.68 25.50 -8.47
N ASP A 393 17.04 24.25 -8.67
CA ASP A 393 18.23 23.77 -9.37
C ASP A 393 17.97 23.66 -10.88
N GLU A 394 19.00 23.30 -11.66
CA GLU A 394 18.86 23.14 -13.10
C GLU A 394 17.97 21.92 -13.44
N GLU A 395 18.03 20.83 -12.67
CA GLU A 395 17.18 19.63 -12.85
C GLU A 395 15.67 19.98 -12.82
N LYS A 396 15.18 20.59 -11.74
CA LYS A 396 13.76 21.02 -11.63
C LYS A 396 13.37 22.03 -12.70
N ALA A 397 14.30 22.89 -13.12
CA ALA A 397 14.07 23.86 -14.18
C ALA A 397 13.97 23.23 -15.58
N ARG A 398 14.64 22.10 -15.85
CA ARG A 398 14.43 21.28 -17.05
C ARG A 398 13.02 20.68 -17.06
N GLU A 399 12.55 20.20 -15.91
CA GLU A 399 11.30 19.42 -15.79
C GLU A 399 10.00 20.24 -15.65
N VAL A 400 10.02 21.39 -14.99
CA VAL A 400 8.81 22.09 -14.49
C VAL A 400 7.73 22.31 -15.55
N CYS A 401 8.13 22.62 -16.79
CA CYS A 401 7.18 22.90 -17.88
C CYS A 401 6.35 21.67 -18.26
N PHE A 402 6.93 20.47 -18.22
CA PHE A 402 6.17 19.24 -18.33
C PHE A 402 5.31 19.01 -17.07
N LYS A 403 5.92 19.07 -15.87
CA LYS A 403 5.26 18.70 -14.61
C LYS A 403 4.02 19.57 -14.36
N ALA A 404 4.12 20.87 -14.60
CA ALA A 404 3.03 21.83 -14.44
C ALA A 404 1.89 21.59 -15.45
N SER A 405 2.23 21.33 -16.71
CA SER A 405 1.25 21.00 -17.75
C SER A 405 0.52 19.69 -17.46
N TRP A 406 1.23 18.69 -16.94
CA TRP A 406 0.64 17.43 -16.50
C TRP A 406 -0.30 17.61 -15.31
N ILE A 407 0.08 18.38 -14.29
CA ILE A 407 -0.79 18.66 -13.14
C ILE A 407 -2.05 19.43 -13.56
N ILE A 408 -1.94 20.42 -14.44
CA ILE A 408 -3.10 21.16 -14.96
C ILE A 408 -4.08 20.21 -15.68
N ASN A 409 -3.56 19.42 -16.63
CA ASN A 409 -4.37 18.44 -17.36
C ASN A 409 -4.97 17.38 -16.43
N MET A 410 -4.20 16.85 -15.47
CA MET A 410 -4.70 15.84 -14.51
C MET A 410 -5.81 16.41 -13.61
N LEU A 411 -5.63 17.62 -13.09
CA LEU A 411 -6.52 18.22 -12.09
C LEU A 411 -7.83 18.72 -12.71
N HIS A 412 -7.74 19.52 -13.78
CA HIS A 412 -8.90 20.18 -14.37
C HIS A 412 -9.54 19.36 -15.50
N ASP A 413 -8.74 18.80 -16.40
CA ASP A 413 -9.25 18.11 -17.59
C ASP A 413 -9.40 16.60 -17.37
N GLY A 414 -8.68 16.02 -16.42
CA GLY A 414 -8.78 14.63 -15.97
C GLY A 414 -9.83 14.45 -14.88
N ILE A 415 -9.57 15.01 -13.69
CA ILE A 415 -10.42 14.86 -12.49
C ILE A 415 -11.66 15.77 -12.54
N GLY A 416 -11.64 16.87 -13.30
CA GLY A 416 -12.78 17.78 -13.43
C GLY A 416 -12.88 18.83 -12.33
N VAL A 417 -11.81 19.11 -11.59
CA VAL A 417 -11.79 20.15 -10.55
C VAL A 417 -12.09 21.52 -11.18
N PRO A 418 -13.05 22.31 -10.67
CA PRO A 418 -13.38 23.62 -11.22
C PRO A 418 -12.18 24.58 -11.28
N ARG A 419 -12.08 25.35 -12.36
CA ARG A 419 -11.03 26.37 -12.57
C ARG A 419 -11.38 27.66 -11.84
N VAL A 420 -11.21 27.63 -10.51
CA VAL A 420 -11.46 28.78 -9.61
C VAL A 420 -10.75 30.04 -10.15
N GLY A 421 -11.49 31.15 -10.23
CA GLY A 421 -11.03 32.42 -10.81
C GLY A 421 -11.27 32.57 -12.32
N ILE A 422 -11.80 31.54 -12.98
CA ILE A 422 -12.26 31.56 -14.39
C ILE A 422 -13.70 31.04 -14.50
N GLU A 423 -14.04 29.98 -13.74
CA GLU A 423 -15.37 29.37 -13.71
C GLU A 423 -16.17 29.82 -12.48
N ASP A 424 -17.42 30.25 -12.69
CA ASP A 424 -18.33 30.70 -11.63
C ASP A 424 -18.81 29.52 -10.76
N LEU A 425 -18.14 29.28 -9.63
CA LEU A 425 -18.66 28.45 -8.55
C LEU A 425 -19.96 29.05 -7.99
N LYS A 426 -21.05 28.27 -7.97
CA LYS A 426 -22.39 28.68 -7.51
C LYS A 426 -22.47 28.88 -5.99
N GLY A 427 -21.78 29.89 -5.48
CA GLY A 427 -21.75 30.25 -4.07
C GLY A 427 -20.48 31.01 -3.63
N SER A 428 -19.43 31.02 -4.45
CA SER A 428 -18.17 31.67 -4.09
C SER A 428 -18.25 33.19 -4.27
N GLN A 429 -18.45 33.92 -3.17
CA GLN A 429 -18.20 35.36 -3.13
C GLN A 429 -16.70 35.62 -2.96
N ASN A 430 -16.15 36.60 -3.69
CA ASN A 430 -14.74 37.05 -3.69
C ASN A 430 -13.98 36.88 -2.34
N THR A 431 -13.37 35.70 -2.13
CA THR A 431 -12.74 35.29 -0.86
C THR A 431 -11.25 35.58 -0.76
N THR A 432 -10.60 36.01 -1.86
CA THR A 432 -9.14 36.02 -2.12
C THR A 432 -8.27 36.96 -1.25
N LYS A 433 -8.80 37.43 -0.11
CA LYS A 433 -8.03 38.12 0.93
C LYS A 433 -8.53 37.81 2.35
N ALA A 434 -9.85 37.72 2.55
CA ALA A 434 -10.43 37.42 3.86
C ALA A 434 -10.27 35.94 4.28
N VAL A 435 -10.15 35.00 3.33
CA VAL A 435 -10.02 33.57 3.69
C VAL A 435 -8.63 33.21 4.19
N LEU A 436 -7.53 33.81 3.74
CA LEU A 436 -6.19 33.38 4.20
C LEU A 436 -5.94 33.60 5.70
N ASP A 437 -6.54 34.64 6.29
CA ASP A 437 -6.48 34.85 7.74
C ASP A 437 -7.50 33.98 8.52
N ASN A 438 -8.65 33.65 7.91
CA ASN A 438 -9.73 32.87 8.55
C ASN A 438 -9.69 31.35 8.27
N ALA A 439 -8.87 30.87 7.32
CA ALA A 439 -8.72 29.45 6.97
C ALA A 439 -8.02 28.63 8.07
N LYS A 440 -7.59 29.28 9.15
CA LYS A 440 -7.14 28.65 10.40
C LYS A 440 -8.30 28.28 11.34
N GLU A 441 -9.48 28.85 11.13
CA GLU A 441 -10.69 28.64 11.95
C GLU A 441 -11.90 28.13 11.15
N LYS A 442 -11.89 28.22 9.82
CA LYS A 442 -12.84 27.54 8.92
C LYS A 442 -12.08 26.70 7.90
N GLY A 443 -12.63 25.53 7.58
CA GLY A 443 -11.94 24.48 6.83
C GLY A 443 -11.57 24.85 5.38
N PHE A 444 -10.93 23.89 4.72
CA PHE A 444 -10.50 23.99 3.33
C PHE A 444 -11.73 23.89 2.40
N LEU A 445 -12.41 25.02 2.17
CA LEU A 445 -13.68 25.11 1.44
C LEU A 445 -13.52 25.31 -0.08
N ASP A 446 -12.30 25.53 -0.57
CA ASP A 446 -12.02 25.52 -2.00
C ASP A 446 -12.09 24.06 -2.54
N PRO A 447 -12.59 23.80 -3.77
CA PRO A 447 -12.70 22.44 -4.31
C PRO A 447 -11.38 21.64 -4.33
N PHE A 448 -10.25 22.34 -4.39
CA PHE A 448 -8.92 21.76 -4.30
C PHE A 448 -7.95 22.72 -3.60
N GLN A 449 -7.15 22.17 -2.67
CA GLN A 449 -5.98 22.83 -2.11
C GLN A 449 -4.77 21.89 -2.15
N ALA A 450 -3.66 22.34 -2.73
CA ALA A 450 -2.37 21.68 -2.55
C ALA A 450 -1.80 21.96 -1.15
N VAL A 451 -1.24 20.94 -0.48
CA VAL A 451 -0.53 21.08 0.80
C VAL A 451 0.71 20.19 0.86
N ASN A 452 1.72 20.64 1.62
CA ASN A 452 2.80 19.77 2.13
C ASN A 452 2.54 19.37 3.58
N LYS A 453 2.02 20.32 4.37
CA LYS A 453 1.87 20.21 5.82
C LYS A 453 0.54 20.73 6.31
N ILE A 454 0.03 20.08 7.35
CA ILE A 454 -1.14 20.51 8.11
C ILE A 454 -0.73 20.48 9.59
N LYS A 455 -0.90 21.60 10.30
CA LYS A 455 -0.51 21.76 11.71
C LYS A 455 0.95 21.33 11.96
N ASP A 456 1.86 21.82 11.10
CA ASP A 456 3.30 21.51 10.99
C ASP A 456 3.71 20.05 10.66
N ILE A 457 2.77 19.10 10.65
CA ILE A 457 3.00 17.69 10.31
C ILE A 457 2.88 17.51 8.79
N GLU A 458 3.81 16.74 8.22
CA GLU A 458 3.84 16.37 6.79
C GLU A 458 2.68 15.40 6.46
N VAL A 459 1.93 15.69 5.40
CA VAL A 459 0.80 14.85 4.97
C VAL A 459 1.33 13.68 4.14
N SER A 460 1.51 12.53 4.78
CA SER A 460 1.99 11.30 4.16
C SER A 460 1.08 10.13 4.53
N TRP A 461 0.84 9.21 3.59
CA TRP A 461 0.10 7.97 3.83
C TRP A 461 0.71 7.12 4.97
N THR A 462 2.02 7.25 5.22
CA THR A 462 2.70 6.59 6.35
C THR A 462 2.10 6.96 7.72
N LEU A 463 1.60 8.19 7.88
CA LEU A 463 0.85 8.62 9.07
C LEU A 463 -0.49 7.89 9.17
N GLY A 464 -1.23 7.74 8.06
CA GLY A 464 -2.54 7.07 8.07
C GLY A 464 -2.44 5.59 8.41
N LYS A 465 -1.41 4.89 7.92
CA LYS A 465 -1.04 3.54 8.36
C LYS A 465 -0.83 3.47 9.88
N MET A 466 -0.18 4.47 10.48
CA MET A 466 0.08 4.54 11.92
C MET A 466 -1.13 4.98 12.75
N VAL A 467 -2.01 5.84 12.22
CA VAL A 467 -3.31 6.16 12.83
C VAL A 467 -4.18 4.89 12.89
N LEU A 468 -4.28 4.14 11.79
CA LEU A 468 -5.00 2.86 11.74
C LEU A 468 -4.39 1.83 12.72
N TYR A 469 -3.06 1.72 12.77
CA TYR A 469 -2.37 0.83 13.69
C TYR A 469 -2.64 1.19 15.17
N ALA A 470 -2.37 2.43 15.58
CA ALA A 470 -2.57 2.89 16.96
C ALA A 470 -4.05 2.80 17.39
N SER A 471 -4.97 3.04 16.46
CA SER A 471 -6.41 2.87 16.66
C SER A 471 -6.80 1.41 16.93
N SER A 472 -6.11 0.44 16.30
CA SER A 472 -6.32 -0.99 16.56
C SER A 472 -5.77 -1.48 17.91
N GLU A 473 -4.82 -0.76 18.51
CA GLU A 473 -4.33 -1.04 19.88
C GLU A 473 -5.30 -0.59 20.99
N ILE A 474 -6.35 0.18 20.66
CA ILE A 474 -7.40 0.51 21.63
C ILE A 474 -8.30 -0.73 21.82
N PRO A 475 -8.50 -1.23 23.05
CA PRO A 475 -9.40 -2.35 23.30
C PRO A 475 -10.82 -2.12 22.76
N PRO A 476 -11.52 -3.17 22.28
CA PRO A 476 -12.93 -3.05 21.93
C PRO A 476 -13.80 -2.76 23.17
N PRO A 477 -14.92 -2.03 23.03
CA PRO A 477 -15.84 -1.75 24.13
C PRO A 477 -16.68 -2.96 24.53
N ASP A 478 -16.89 -3.92 23.62
CA ASP A 478 -17.56 -5.21 23.86
C ASP A 478 -17.09 -6.28 22.86
N ASP A 479 -17.39 -7.56 23.14
CA ASP A 479 -16.98 -8.73 22.34
C ASP A 479 -17.56 -8.77 20.90
N LYS A 480 -18.51 -7.89 20.56
CA LYS A 480 -19.16 -7.81 19.24
C LYS A 480 -18.59 -6.68 18.38
N ALA A 481 -17.81 -5.77 18.97
CA ALA A 481 -17.23 -4.64 18.28
C ALA A 481 -16.25 -5.11 17.20
N LEU A 482 -16.51 -4.72 15.95
CA LEU A 482 -15.74 -5.18 14.79
C LEU A 482 -14.30 -4.65 14.82
N ALA A 483 -13.42 -5.35 14.11
CA ALA A 483 -12.00 -5.03 14.04
C ALA A 483 -11.73 -3.69 13.35
N VAL A 484 -10.64 -3.03 13.75
CA VAL A 484 -10.05 -1.87 13.06
C VAL A 484 -9.26 -2.38 11.86
N GLY A 485 -9.41 -1.73 10.70
CA GLY A 485 -8.94 -2.20 9.40
C GLY A 485 -9.85 -1.74 8.27
N PHE A 486 -9.71 -2.32 7.08
CA PHE A 486 -10.53 -1.97 5.91
C PHE A 486 -10.73 -3.15 4.95
N GLY A 487 -11.79 -3.12 4.14
CA GLY A 487 -12.08 -4.14 3.13
C GLY A 487 -13.38 -3.85 2.38
N SER A 488 -13.92 -4.83 1.66
CA SER A 488 -15.19 -4.72 0.93
C SER A 488 -16.34 -4.19 1.80
N ASN A 489 -17.17 -3.29 1.26
CA ASN A 489 -18.33 -2.72 1.95
C ASN A 489 -19.51 -3.71 2.09
N VAL A 490 -19.33 -4.69 2.97
CA VAL A 490 -20.36 -5.67 3.38
C VAL A 490 -20.47 -5.76 4.90
N PRO A 491 -21.61 -6.22 5.46
CA PRO A 491 -21.79 -6.35 6.91
C PRO A 491 -20.80 -7.32 7.55
N GLY A 492 -20.26 -6.97 8.72
CA GLY A 492 -19.29 -7.79 9.46
C GLY A 492 -17.85 -7.61 8.95
N ILE A 493 -17.01 -8.63 9.14
CA ILE A 493 -15.62 -8.67 8.67
C ILE A 493 -15.59 -9.49 7.36
N PRO A 494 -15.30 -8.87 6.20
CA PRO A 494 -15.21 -9.60 4.93
C PRO A 494 -13.94 -10.45 4.80
N ALA A 495 -13.92 -11.33 3.81
CA ALA A 495 -12.79 -12.22 3.54
C ALA A 495 -11.53 -11.50 3.00
N ASP A 496 -11.67 -10.26 2.53
CA ASP A 496 -10.59 -9.39 2.06
C ASP A 496 -10.11 -8.38 3.12
N PHE A 497 -10.60 -8.49 4.37
CA PHE A 497 -10.36 -7.48 5.40
C PHE A 497 -8.88 -7.38 5.80
N GLN A 498 -8.29 -6.22 5.52
CA GLN A 498 -6.91 -5.89 5.85
C GLN A 498 -6.84 -5.32 7.28
N TYR A 499 -6.27 -6.13 8.18
CA TYR A 499 -5.86 -5.69 9.51
C TYR A 499 -4.58 -4.84 9.42
N PRO A 500 -4.39 -3.83 10.29
CA PRO A 500 -3.20 -2.97 10.24
C PRO A 500 -1.87 -3.64 10.61
N GLY A 501 -1.83 -4.95 10.89
CA GLY A 501 -0.61 -5.69 11.25
C GLY A 501 -0.27 -5.70 12.73
N GLY A 502 -1.12 -5.12 13.59
CA GLY A 502 -1.11 -5.42 15.02
C GLY A 502 -1.84 -6.75 15.27
N THR A 503 -1.31 -7.59 16.15
CA THR A 503 -2.12 -8.67 16.75
C THR A 503 -3.32 -8.03 17.46
N PRO A 504 -4.57 -8.40 17.15
CA PRO A 504 -5.71 -7.93 17.91
C PRO A 504 -5.52 -8.33 19.37
N LEU A 505 -5.48 -7.36 20.29
CA LEU A 505 -5.58 -7.64 21.71
C LEU A 505 -6.99 -8.20 21.94
N ALA A 506 -7.07 -9.52 22.14
CA ALA A 506 -8.29 -10.19 22.53
C ALA A 506 -8.79 -9.61 23.86
N TYR A 507 -10.10 -9.69 24.09
CA TYR A 507 -10.70 -9.31 25.37
C TYR A 507 -10.32 -10.34 26.46
N GLU A 508 -9.11 -10.22 27.01
CA GLU A 508 -8.74 -10.86 28.25
C GLU A 508 -9.42 -10.13 29.41
N SER A 509 -10.58 -10.65 29.82
CA SER A 509 -11.33 -10.16 30.97
C SER A 509 -10.43 -10.08 32.22
N ASP A 510 -10.48 -8.96 32.95
CA ASP A 510 -9.64 -8.64 34.15
C ASP A 510 -9.77 -9.62 35.35
N ASN A 511 -10.44 -10.75 35.17
CA ASN A 511 -10.59 -11.82 36.16
C ASN A 511 -9.40 -12.81 36.20
N ASP A 512 -8.48 -12.77 35.23
CA ASP A 512 -7.41 -13.77 35.14
C ASP A 512 -6.15 -13.41 35.94
N TRP A 513 -5.83 -14.28 36.91
CA TRP A 513 -4.63 -14.22 37.74
C TRP A 513 -3.33 -14.40 36.94
N HIS A 514 -3.39 -14.92 35.70
CA HIS A 514 -2.22 -15.11 34.85
C HIS A 514 -1.44 -13.81 34.55
N ARG A 515 -2.10 -12.65 34.45
CA ARG A 515 -1.45 -11.36 34.16
C ARG A 515 -0.38 -10.98 35.21
N LEU A 516 -0.61 -11.30 36.48
CA LEU A 516 0.35 -11.08 37.59
C LEU A 516 1.64 -11.91 37.45
N PHE A 517 1.59 -13.04 36.77
CA PHE A 517 2.74 -13.93 36.59
C PHE A 517 3.50 -13.66 35.29
N VAL A 518 2.79 -13.23 34.23
CA VAL A 518 3.38 -12.84 32.95
C VAL A 518 4.21 -11.55 33.08
N GLU A 519 3.69 -10.52 33.76
CA GLU A 519 4.42 -9.24 33.91
C GLU A 519 5.61 -9.30 34.90
N ASN A 520 5.65 -10.29 35.79
CA ASN A 520 6.68 -10.41 36.84
C ASN A 520 7.08 -11.88 37.11
N PRO A 521 7.79 -12.56 36.18
CA PRO A 521 8.17 -13.97 36.34
C PRO A 521 9.03 -14.25 37.60
N GLN A 522 9.77 -13.25 38.10
CA GLN A 522 10.53 -13.35 39.36
C GLN A 522 9.65 -13.51 40.62
N ARG A 523 8.34 -13.24 40.54
CA ARG A 523 7.38 -13.44 41.66
C ARG A 523 6.77 -14.84 41.68
N VAL A 524 6.88 -15.61 40.61
CA VAL A 524 6.36 -17.00 40.52
C VAL A 524 6.90 -17.88 41.66
N PRO A 525 8.21 -17.90 41.99
CA PRO A 525 8.72 -18.70 43.11
C PRO A 525 8.18 -18.23 44.46
N ALA A 526 8.06 -16.92 44.67
CA ALA A 526 7.56 -16.35 45.92
C ALA A 526 6.08 -16.71 46.18
N PHE A 527 5.26 -16.75 45.12
CA PHE A 527 3.86 -17.18 45.20
C PHE A 527 3.73 -18.66 45.57
N PHE A 528 4.53 -19.54 44.93
CA PHE A 528 4.56 -20.97 45.31
C PHE A 528 5.11 -21.19 46.72
N ILE A 529 6.10 -20.42 47.17
CA ILE A 529 6.59 -20.45 48.57
C ILE A 529 5.49 -19.98 49.54
N MET A 530 4.73 -18.94 49.21
CA MET A 530 3.60 -18.47 50.02
C MET A 530 2.51 -19.54 50.14
N ILE A 531 2.12 -20.17 49.02
CA ILE A 531 1.16 -21.29 49.02
C ILE A 531 1.70 -22.47 49.84
N PHE A 532 2.97 -22.84 49.68
CA PHE A 532 3.59 -23.91 50.45
C PHE A 532 3.61 -23.60 51.96
N MET A 533 3.91 -22.36 52.35
CA MET A 533 3.84 -21.91 53.75
C MET A 533 2.42 -21.96 54.31
N ILE A 534 1.41 -21.53 53.53
CA ILE A 534 0.00 -21.63 53.91
C ILE A 534 -0.42 -23.09 54.08
N ILE A 535 -0.07 -23.98 53.14
CA ILE A 535 -0.34 -25.41 53.23
C ILE A 535 0.38 -26.04 54.43
N PHE A 536 1.62 -25.63 54.72
CA PHE A 536 2.40 -26.11 55.86
C PHE A 536 1.77 -25.68 57.20
N ILE A 537 1.36 -24.42 57.32
CA ILE A 537 0.64 -23.88 58.49
C ILE A 537 -0.70 -24.60 58.68
N ILE A 538 -1.49 -24.75 57.61
CA ILE A 538 -2.74 -25.52 57.62
C ILE A 538 -2.48 -26.98 58.02
N CYS A 539 -1.41 -27.60 57.55
CA CYS A 539 -1.01 -28.94 57.98
C CYS A 539 -0.66 -28.98 59.48
N LEU A 540 0.07 -28.00 60.01
CA LEU A 540 0.41 -27.93 61.44
C LEU A 540 -0.84 -27.77 62.31
N ILE A 541 -1.80 -26.93 61.90
CA ILE A 541 -3.09 -26.74 62.59
C ILE A 541 -3.98 -27.99 62.46
N LEU A 542 -3.97 -28.67 61.30
CA LEU A 542 -4.67 -29.93 61.10
C LEU A 542 -3.89 -31.10 61.74
N GLY A 543 -4.19 -31.32 63.01
CA GLY A 543 -3.68 -32.42 63.82
C GLY A 543 -3.68 -33.79 63.12
N LYS A 544 -2.72 -34.62 63.53
CA LYS A 544 -2.18 -35.81 62.84
C LYS A 544 -3.23 -36.74 62.21
N GLU A 545 -4.40 -36.88 62.82
CA GLU A 545 -5.50 -37.75 62.38
C GLU A 545 -6.26 -37.21 61.16
N ARG A 546 -6.55 -35.90 61.11
CA ARG A 546 -7.36 -35.31 60.03
C ARG A 546 -6.68 -35.37 58.66
N ARG A 547 -5.34 -35.36 58.63
CA ARG A 547 -4.52 -35.49 57.41
C ARG A 547 -4.82 -36.79 56.65
N SER A 548 -5.19 -37.87 57.35
CA SER A 548 -5.55 -39.16 56.73
C SER A 548 -6.83 -39.10 55.90
N MET A 549 -7.83 -38.32 56.34
CA MET A 549 -9.12 -38.21 55.64
C MET A 549 -9.03 -37.31 54.41
N VAL A 550 -8.31 -36.18 54.49
CA VAL A 550 -8.13 -35.27 53.34
C VAL A 550 -7.39 -35.96 52.19
N LEU A 551 -6.36 -36.77 52.49
CA LEU A 551 -5.63 -37.53 51.45
C LEU A 551 -6.53 -38.58 50.77
N LYS A 552 -7.38 -39.27 51.53
CA LYS A 552 -8.36 -40.22 51.00
C LYS A 552 -9.43 -39.55 50.14
N PHE A 553 -9.87 -38.33 50.51
CA PHE A 553 -10.81 -37.53 49.73
C PHE A 553 -10.21 -37.09 48.39
N LEU A 554 -8.97 -36.56 48.39
CA LEU A 554 -8.26 -36.18 47.17
C LEU A 554 -8.03 -37.39 46.24
N LEU A 555 -7.67 -38.55 46.79
CA LEU A 555 -7.55 -39.80 46.00
C LEU A 555 -8.89 -40.32 45.45
N SER A 556 -10.04 -39.87 45.98
CA SER A 556 -11.36 -40.27 45.48
C SER A 556 -11.84 -39.46 44.26
N LEU A 557 -11.20 -38.33 43.96
CA LEU A 557 -11.51 -37.46 42.82
C LEU A 557 -10.82 -37.91 41.50
N LEU A 558 -9.99 -38.95 41.53
CA LEU A 558 -9.37 -39.52 40.33
C LEU A 558 -10.33 -40.50 39.62
N PRO A 559 -10.57 -40.34 38.30
CA PRO A 559 -11.56 -41.15 37.58
C PRO A 559 -11.12 -42.61 37.44
N LYS A 560 -11.95 -43.54 37.94
CA LYS A 560 -11.75 -44.98 37.74
C LYS A 560 -12.04 -45.37 36.29
N LYS A 561 -11.03 -45.82 35.54
CA LYS A 561 -11.24 -46.55 34.27
C LYS A 561 -12.04 -47.82 34.55
N GLN A 562 -13.21 -47.97 33.93
CA GLN A 562 -13.86 -49.27 33.79
C GLN A 562 -13.12 -50.08 32.73
N GLY A 563 -12.78 -51.33 33.06
CA GLY A 563 -12.32 -52.34 32.11
C GLY A 563 -13.27 -53.54 32.16
N LYS A 564 -13.66 -54.06 30.99
CA LYS A 564 -14.47 -55.28 30.89
C LYS A 564 -13.57 -56.51 30.88
N ASP A 565 -13.63 -57.28 31.97
CA ASP A 565 -13.57 -58.74 32.10
C ASP A 565 -12.47 -59.59 31.39
N PRO A 566 -12.23 -60.85 31.83
CA PRO A 566 -10.90 -61.46 31.77
C PRO A 566 -10.81 -62.71 30.86
N LEU A 567 -9.64 -63.35 30.82
CA LEU A 567 -9.46 -64.80 31.05
C LEU A 567 -7.97 -65.18 31.29
N HIS A 568 -7.75 -66.27 32.05
CA HIS A 568 -6.53 -67.10 32.16
C HIS A 568 -5.12 -66.55 32.56
N ARG A 569 -5.04 -65.98 33.76
CA ARG A 569 -4.38 -66.63 34.94
C ARG A 569 -3.01 -67.34 34.78
N ARG A 570 -1.94 -66.77 35.39
CA ARG A 570 -0.98 -67.55 36.23
C ARG A 570 -0.27 -66.72 37.32
N ARG A 571 0.13 -67.41 38.41
CA ARG A 571 0.97 -66.96 39.56
C ARG A 571 2.37 -66.53 39.09
N ARG A 572 3.21 -65.77 39.82
CA ARG A 572 3.41 -65.27 41.22
C ARG A 572 3.98 -63.83 41.08
N GLY A 573 4.13 -62.93 42.05
CA GLY A 573 4.18 -62.97 43.52
C GLY A 573 5.13 -61.85 44.00
N PHE A 574 4.67 -60.95 44.88
CA PHE A 574 5.45 -59.84 45.47
C PHE A 574 6.53 -60.36 46.46
N PRO A 575 7.64 -59.61 46.74
CA PRO A 575 7.60 -58.48 47.68
C PRO A 575 8.52 -57.26 47.37
N LEU A 576 8.28 -56.16 48.09
CA LEU A 576 9.22 -55.01 48.21
C LEU A 576 10.39 -55.36 49.15
N GLY A 577 11.55 -54.70 49.00
CA GLY A 577 12.72 -54.98 49.85
C GLY A 577 13.87 -53.96 49.90
N LYS A 578 13.66 -52.82 50.58
CA LYS A 578 14.66 -51.94 51.23
C LYS A 578 15.69 -51.15 50.38
N ILE A 579 16.10 -50.02 50.98
CA ILE A 579 17.20 -49.13 50.58
C ILE A 579 18.27 -49.21 51.70
N PHE A 580 19.55 -48.96 51.36
CA PHE A 580 20.76 -48.98 52.23
C PHE A 580 21.22 -50.37 52.74
N GLY A 581 22.49 -50.76 52.45
CA GLY A 581 23.05 -52.05 52.91
C GLY A 581 24.45 -52.46 52.38
N ARG A 582 25.46 -51.60 52.53
CA ARG A 582 26.92 -51.77 52.28
C ARG A 582 27.52 -53.21 52.27
N GLY A 583 28.26 -53.56 51.20
CA GLY A 583 29.14 -54.75 51.05
C GLY A 583 28.91 -55.48 49.70
N GLY A 584 29.84 -56.21 49.06
CA GLY A 584 31.28 -56.45 49.29
C GLY A 584 31.73 -57.77 48.59
N SER A 585 32.87 -57.77 47.84
CA SER A 585 33.47 -58.90 47.06
C SER A 585 32.56 -59.64 46.04
N ALA A 586 32.79 -59.71 44.72
CA ALA A 586 33.96 -60.04 43.87
C ALA A 586 34.09 -61.55 43.47
N LEU A 587 34.59 -61.81 42.24
CA LEU A 587 34.83 -63.11 41.55
C LEU A 587 33.59 -63.90 41.04
N SER A 588 33.64 -64.71 39.94
CA SER A 588 34.57 -64.75 38.78
C SER A 588 34.11 -65.70 37.63
N ASN A 589 34.64 -65.45 36.42
CA ASN A 589 34.81 -66.26 35.19
C ASN A 589 34.91 -67.82 35.30
N PRO A 590 34.66 -68.58 34.19
CA PRO A 590 35.59 -68.83 33.04
C PRO A 590 35.00 -68.47 31.65
N THR A 591 35.66 -68.10 30.53
CA THR A 591 37.02 -68.20 29.90
C THR A 591 37.28 -69.35 28.91
N TYR A 592 37.44 -68.98 27.63
CA TYR A 592 38.38 -69.51 26.60
C TYR A 592 38.43 -68.39 25.50
N GLU A 593 39.52 -67.83 24.94
CA GLU A 593 40.87 -68.30 24.50
C GLU A 593 40.83 -69.21 23.25
N ARG A 594 41.72 -69.12 22.23
CA ARG A 594 42.77 -68.13 21.82
C ARG A 594 43.21 -68.48 20.36
N VAL A 595 44.01 -67.61 19.69
CA VAL A 595 44.91 -67.86 18.53
C VAL A 595 44.28 -67.92 17.11
N ASP A 596 44.90 -67.48 16.01
CA ASP A 596 45.71 -66.28 15.61
C ASP A 596 46.05 -66.40 14.09
N LEU A 597 46.29 -65.27 13.38
CA LEU A 597 47.07 -65.10 12.11
C LEU A 597 46.62 -65.91 10.84
N GLU A 598 46.91 -65.56 9.57
CA GLU A 598 47.85 -64.61 8.94
C GLU A 598 47.41 -64.22 7.48
N ASP A 599 48.12 -63.26 6.85
CA ASP A 599 48.27 -62.98 5.40
C ASP A 599 47.11 -62.35 4.54
N GLY A 600 47.44 -61.67 3.41
CA GLY A 600 46.46 -61.44 2.30
C GLY A 600 46.26 -60.08 1.57
N THR A 601 47.30 -59.31 1.21
CA THR A 601 47.42 -58.41 0.02
C THR A 601 46.23 -57.65 -0.66
N ALA A 602 46.42 -56.33 -0.87
CA ALA A 602 46.26 -55.53 -2.13
C ALA A 602 44.90 -55.04 -2.73
N ALA A 603 44.74 -53.70 -2.76
CA ALA A 603 44.51 -52.78 -3.91
C ALA A 603 43.19 -52.70 -4.77
N ASN A 604 42.74 -51.44 -4.90
CA ASN A 604 42.09 -50.73 -6.03
C ASN A 604 40.63 -50.97 -6.49
N ASP A 605 39.97 -49.85 -6.84
CA ASP A 605 38.71 -49.72 -7.59
C ASP A 605 38.88 -49.86 -9.12
N PHE A 606 37.81 -50.17 -9.88
CA PHE A 606 37.33 -49.40 -11.07
C PHE A 606 36.10 -50.02 -11.80
N GLU A 607 35.16 -49.17 -12.26
CA GLU A 607 34.40 -49.20 -13.55
C GLU A 607 33.47 -50.42 -13.91
N LEU A 608 32.46 -50.36 -14.83
CA LEU A 608 31.72 -49.28 -15.53
C LEU A 608 30.35 -49.77 -16.13
N GLU A 609 29.49 -48.79 -16.49
CA GLU A 609 28.51 -48.69 -17.62
C GLU A 609 27.23 -49.56 -17.89
N GLU A 610 26.18 -48.78 -18.24
CA GLU A 610 25.14 -48.88 -19.31
C GLU A 610 23.85 -49.77 -19.30
N THR A 611 22.71 -49.04 -19.31
CA THR A 611 21.48 -49.08 -20.18
C THR A 611 20.71 -50.38 -20.56
N TYR A 612 19.38 -50.40 -20.35
CA TYR A 612 18.32 -50.18 -21.39
C TYR A 612 16.87 -50.62 -20.99
N LEU A 613 15.90 -49.70 -21.17
CA LEU A 613 14.47 -49.83 -21.65
C LEU A 613 13.39 -50.77 -21.04
N ASP A 614 12.15 -50.22 -21.02
CA ASP A 614 10.78 -50.84 -21.13
C ASP A 614 10.27 -51.87 -20.08
N SER A 615 8.95 -52.11 -19.89
CA SER A 615 7.68 -51.35 -20.06
C SER A 615 6.47 -52.18 -19.55
N SER A 616 5.26 -51.59 -19.42
CA SER A 616 3.91 -52.24 -19.33
C SER A 616 3.56 -53.07 -18.06
N ASP A 617 2.30 -53.25 -17.58
CA ASP A 617 1.01 -52.57 -17.88
C ASP A 617 -0.14 -52.88 -16.86
N ASN A 618 -1.11 -51.94 -16.76
CA ASN A 618 -2.60 -52.09 -16.68
C ASN A 618 -3.50 -52.46 -15.43
N GLU A 619 -4.66 -51.75 -15.42
CA GLU A 619 -6.07 -52.05 -15.00
C GLU A 619 -6.54 -52.12 -13.50
N LEU A 620 -7.38 -51.17 -13.01
CA LEU A 620 -8.89 -51.13 -12.84
C LEU A 620 -9.36 -51.51 -11.40
N SER A 621 -10.60 -51.33 -10.85
CA SER A 621 -11.97 -50.79 -11.16
C SER A 621 -12.74 -50.60 -9.80
N ASP A 622 -13.97 -50.07 -9.56
CA ASP A 622 -15.01 -49.22 -10.23
C ASP A 622 -16.11 -48.81 -9.16
N SER A 623 -17.15 -48.02 -9.54
CA SER A 623 -18.45 -47.70 -8.87
C SER A 623 -18.48 -46.66 -7.71
N SER A 624 -19.40 -45.69 -7.54
CA SER A 624 -20.81 -45.37 -8.00
C SER A 624 -21.96 -45.99 -7.15
N ASP A 625 -23.13 -45.38 -6.89
CA ASP A 625 -23.76 -44.05 -7.17
C ASP A 625 -24.67 -43.61 -5.96
N GLY A 626 -25.21 -42.37 -5.94
CA GLY A 626 -26.31 -41.98 -5.04
C GLY A 626 -27.02 -40.65 -5.35
N SER A 627 -28.24 -40.69 -5.91
CA SER A 627 -29.02 -39.52 -6.35
C SER A 627 -30.43 -39.40 -5.71
N LYS A 628 -31.06 -38.20 -5.76
CA LYS A 628 -32.50 -37.96 -5.49
C LYS A 628 -33.02 -36.65 -6.10
N LEU A 629 -34.29 -36.61 -6.51
CA LEU A 629 -34.89 -35.51 -7.29
C LEU A 629 -36.43 -35.43 -7.07
N GLY A 630 -37.04 -34.23 -7.05
CA GLY A 630 -38.50 -34.10 -6.94
C GLY A 630 -39.12 -32.69 -7.12
N ARG A 631 -39.75 -32.46 -8.28
CA ARG A 631 -41.16 -32.00 -8.55
C ARG A 631 -41.84 -30.97 -7.61
N THR A 632 -42.68 -30.00 -8.04
CA THR A 632 -43.12 -29.42 -9.35
C THR A 632 -44.03 -28.18 -9.10
N SER A 633 -44.36 -27.41 -10.16
CA SER A 633 -45.41 -26.34 -10.27
C SER A 633 -45.08 -24.96 -9.68
N GLY A 634 -45.57 -23.83 -10.21
CA GLY A 634 -46.51 -23.60 -11.33
C GLY A 634 -46.45 -22.16 -11.92
N TRP A 635 -47.27 -21.84 -12.93
CA TRP A 635 -47.26 -20.55 -13.64
C TRP A 635 -47.88 -19.38 -12.84
N ALA A 636 -47.32 -18.15 -12.97
CA ALA A 636 -48.07 -16.90 -13.14
C ALA A 636 -47.19 -15.68 -13.51
N THR A 637 -47.53 -15.01 -14.60
CA THR A 637 -47.31 -13.57 -14.93
C THR A 637 -48.50 -13.13 -15.82
N PRO A 638 -48.81 -11.84 -16.03
CA PRO A 638 -48.01 -10.64 -15.77
C PRO A 638 -48.76 -9.51 -15.02
N GLN A 639 -48.09 -8.36 -14.79
CA GLN A 639 -48.53 -7.12 -15.44
C GLN A 639 -47.40 -6.09 -15.56
N VAL A 640 -47.53 -5.19 -16.53
CA VAL A 640 -46.65 -4.03 -16.76
C VAL A 640 -47.54 -2.80 -16.78
N GLN A 641 -47.11 -1.71 -16.13
CA GLN A 641 -47.70 -0.39 -16.32
C GLN A 641 -46.58 0.61 -16.67
N LYS A 642 -46.79 1.38 -17.73
CA LYS A 642 -45.86 2.40 -18.25
C LYS A 642 -46.61 3.72 -18.42
N GLU A 643 -46.31 4.68 -17.56
CA GLU A 643 -46.62 6.10 -17.71
C GLU A 643 -45.49 6.89 -17.04
N ALA A 644 -45.13 8.11 -17.45
CA ALA A 644 -45.20 8.73 -18.78
C ALA A 644 -44.09 9.80 -18.83
N ALA A 645 -43.57 10.13 -20.02
CA ALA A 645 -42.52 11.14 -20.14
C ALA A 645 -43.10 12.56 -20.27
N SER A 646 -42.47 13.55 -19.63
CA SER A 646 -42.72 14.98 -19.87
C SER A 646 -41.42 15.70 -20.22
N SER A 647 -41.35 16.23 -21.44
CA SER A 647 -40.21 16.97 -21.99
C SER A 647 -40.35 18.49 -21.82
N GLY A 648 -39.25 19.26 -21.83
CA GLY A 648 -39.33 20.66 -22.27
C GLY A 648 -38.16 21.59 -21.95
N GLY A 649 -37.36 21.92 -22.97
CA GLY A 649 -36.57 23.16 -23.05
C GLY A 649 -35.22 23.17 -22.29
N ALA A 650 -34.27 24.02 -22.67
CA ALA A 650 -34.13 24.80 -23.91
C ALA A 650 -32.64 25.10 -24.18
N ALA A 651 -32.25 25.27 -25.44
CA ALA A 651 -30.86 25.54 -25.81
C ALA A 651 -30.52 27.03 -25.80
N TYR A 652 -29.30 27.38 -25.37
CA TYR A 652 -28.65 28.66 -25.63
C TYR A 652 -27.17 28.41 -25.94
N PHE A 653 -26.70 28.91 -27.08
CA PHE A 653 -25.30 28.88 -27.52
C PHE A 653 -24.67 30.27 -27.37
N GLY A 654 -23.36 30.34 -27.09
CA GLY A 654 -22.68 31.61 -26.77
C GLY A 654 -21.16 31.57 -26.88
N SER A 655 -20.63 31.13 -28.03
CA SER A 655 -19.28 31.35 -28.60
C SER A 655 -18.05 31.50 -27.68
N GLY A 656 -17.07 30.60 -27.83
CA GLY A 656 -15.74 30.68 -27.21
C GLY A 656 -14.66 29.92 -28.00
N ASP A 657 -14.65 30.07 -29.32
CA ASP A 657 -14.01 29.13 -30.25
C ASP A 657 -12.54 29.48 -30.57
N VAL A 658 -11.58 28.85 -29.86
CA VAL A 658 -10.13 28.91 -30.14
C VAL A 658 -9.44 27.56 -29.86
N LEU A 659 -10.01 26.45 -30.37
CA LEU A 659 -9.45 25.09 -30.11
C LEU A 659 -9.36 24.14 -31.32
N THR A 660 -9.37 24.64 -32.57
CA THR A 660 -9.14 23.80 -33.76
C THR A 660 -8.27 24.43 -34.86
N GLN A 661 -6.95 24.53 -34.64
CA GLN A 661 -5.95 24.42 -35.72
C GLN A 661 -4.52 24.17 -35.19
N GLY A 662 -4.22 22.91 -34.90
CA GLY A 662 -2.87 22.42 -34.62
C GLY A 662 -2.74 20.98 -35.12
N VAL A 663 -1.57 20.60 -35.64
CA VAL A 663 -1.32 19.23 -36.11
C VAL A 663 -1.05 18.34 -34.89
N GLY A 664 -2.09 17.67 -34.39
CA GLY A 664 -1.96 16.71 -33.30
C GLY A 664 -1.15 15.47 -33.69
N LEU A 665 -0.60 14.78 -32.69
CA LEU A 665 0.36 13.66 -32.80
C LEU A 665 -0.21 12.35 -33.40
N GLY A 666 -1.25 12.40 -34.24
CA GLY A 666 -1.81 11.23 -34.93
C GLY A 666 -2.55 10.22 -34.05
N LEU A 667 -2.74 10.52 -32.75
CA LEU A 667 -3.30 9.61 -31.73
C LEU A 667 -4.83 9.39 -31.83
N GLY A 668 -5.42 9.55 -33.02
CA GLY A 668 -6.86 9.40 -33.27
C GLY A 668 -7.14 8.54 -34.51
N PRO A 669 -8.16 7.66 -34.49
CA PRO A 669 -8.56 6.89 -35.68
C PRO A 669 -8.96 7.81 -36.85
N GLN A 670 -8.66 7.38 -38.08
CA GLN A 670 -9.02 8.15 -39.27
C GLN A 670 -10.55 8.26 -39.42
N SER A 671 -10.99 9.42 -39.92
CA SER A 671 -12.39 9.86 -39.92
C SER A 671 -13.35 8.94 -40.69
N ALA A 672 -14.49 8.62 -40.07
CA ALA A 672 -15.69 8.15 -40.77
C ALA A 672 -16.84 9.14 -40.52
N PHE A 673 -17.49 9.62 -41.58
CA PHE A 673 -18.51 10.68 -41.48
C PHE A 673 -19.88 10.18 -40.97
N ASN A 674 -20.61 11.11 -40.35
CA ASN A 674 -22.01 11.02 -39.93
C ASN A 674 -22.91 10.13 -40.83
N ARG A 675 -23.61 9.17 -40.21
CA ARG A 675 -24.87 8.66 -40.74
C ARG A 675 -25.83 8.19 -39.63
N ALA A 676 -26.68 9.10 -39.16
CA ALA A 676 -27.83 8.72 -38.33
C ALA A 676 -28.82 7.88 -39.16
N GLY A 677 -29.21 6.72 -38.66
CA GLY A 677 -30.12 5.80 -39.36
C GLY A 677 -30.57 4.65 -38.47
N LEU A 678 -31.88 4.57 -38.23
CA LEU A 678 -32.52 3.52 -37.42
C LEU A 678 -32.24 2.12 -37.96
N MET A 679 -31.92 1.17 -37.08
CA MET A 679 -32.84 0.10 -36.68
C MET A 679 -32.25 -0.78 -35.58
N ALA A 680 -32.97 -0.94 -34.47
CA ALA A 680 -32.65 -1.97 -33.48
C ALA A 680 -33.22 -3.32 -33.95
N ARG A 681 -32.36 -4.33 -34.10
CA ARG A 681 -32.77 -5.74 -34.22
C ARG A 681 -32.33 -6.49 -32.98
N THR A 682 -33.32 -6.93 -32.19
CA THR A 682 -33.12 -7.87 -31.09
C THR A 682 -33.15 -9.30 -31.64
N GLU A 683 -32.00 -9.94 -31.74
CA GLU A 683 -31.89 -11.39 -31.81
C GLU A 683 -30.99 -11.89 -30.67
N SER A 684 -31.22 -13.14 -30.25
CA SER A 684 -30.66 -13.74 -29.03
C SER A 684 -30.22 -15.17 -29.33
N SER A 685 -29.24 -15.67 -28.56
CA SER A 685 -28.57 -16.96 -28.73
C SER A 685 -27.67 -17.01 -30.00
N GLU A 686 -26.61 -17.83 -30.04
CA GLU A 686 -26.34 -19.04 -29.26
C GLU A 686 -24.84 -19.27 -28.98
N ARG A 687 -24.52 -20.37 -28.28
CA ARG A 687 -23.19 -20.70 -27.73
C ARG A 687 -22.64 -21.99 -28.35
N ILE A 688 -21.84 -21.89 -29.42
CA ILE A 688 -21.29 -23.06 -30.14
C ILE A 688 -19.75 -23.11 -30.05
N ARG A 689 -19.22 -24.29 -29.68
CA ARG A 689 -17.81 -24.68 -29.85
C ARG A 689 -17.61 -25.31 -31.23
N SER A 690 -16.46 -25.08 -31.89
CA SER A 690 -15.39 -26.10 -32.00
C SER A 690 -14.42 -25.92 -33.20
N ARG A 691 -13.25 -26.57 -33.06
CA ARG A 691 -12.37 -27.12 -34.12
C ARG A 691 -11.73 -26.19 -35.17
N ALA A 692 -10.50 -25.78 -34.83
CA ALA A 692 -9.25 -26.26 -35.45
C ALA A 692 -9.08 -26.23 -36.99
N SER A 693 -8.09 -25.44 -37.43
CA SER A 693 -7.32 -25.66 -38.66
C SER A 693 -5.83 -25.36 -38.42
N SER A 694 -4.95 -26.32 -38.69
CA SER A 694 -3.49 -26.19 -38.52
C SER A 694 -2.77 -26.23 -39.88
N PRO A 695 -1.83 -25.32 -40.19
CA PRO A 695 -0.98 -25.43 -41.37
C PRO A 695 0.28 -26.27 -41.07
N LYS A 696 0.46 -27.38 -41.80
CA LYS A 696 1.71 -28.15 -41.76
C LYS A 696 2.80 -27.53 -42.65
N ARG A 697 3.89 -27.09 -42.02
CA ARG A 697 5.30 -27.34 -42.41
C ARG A 697 5.56 -27.75 -43.88
N GLY A 698 5.97 -26.79 -44.72
CA GLY A 698 6.76 -27.06 -45.93
C GLY A 698 8.22 -27.39 -45.59
N LYS A 699 8.96 -28.02 -46.51
CA LYS A 699 10.38 -28.41 -46.32
C LYS A 699 11.15 -28.33 -47.64
N GLY A 700 12.38 -27.81 -47.61
CA GLY A 700 13.29 -27.64 -48.76
C GLY A 700 13.65 -26.16 -48.99
N GLY A 701 14.91 -25.79 -49.26
CA GLY A 701 16.14 -26.59 -49.38
C GLY A 701 17.40 -25.77 -49.03
N LEU A 702 18.59 -26.39 -49.11
CA LEU A 702 19.88 -25.74 -48.83
C LEU A 702 20.35 -24.89 -50.02
N GLY A 703 21.17 -23.85 -49.76
CA GLY A 703 22.41 -23.68 -50.54
C GLY A 703 22.83 -22.27 -51.01
N LYS A 704 23.60 -21.58 -50.15
CA LYS A 704 24.93 -20.96 -50.45
C LYS A 704 25.13 -19.80 -51.47
N LEU A 705 26.01 -18.88 -51.02
CA LEU A 705 26.96 -18.01 -51.75
C LEU A 705 26.50 -16.66 -52.33
N ASP A 706 27.19 -15.62 -51.87
CA ASP A 706 27.87 -14.50 -52.57
C ASP A 706 27.13 -13.79 -53.74
N GLU A 707 26.71 -12.53 -53.56
CA GLU A 707 27.56 -11.31 -53.61
C GLU A 707 26.97 -10.19 -52.72
#